data_AF-M0CEN4-F1
#
_entry.id   AF-M0CEN4-F1
#
_cell.length_a   1.000
_cell.length_b   1.000
_cell.length_c   1.000
_cell.angle_alpha   90.00
_cell.angle_beta   90.00
_cell.angle_gamma   90.00
#
_symmetry.space_group_name_H-M   'P 1'
#
loop_
_entity.id
_entity.type
_entity.pdbx_description
1 polymer ?
#
loop_
_entity_poly.entity_id
_entity_poly.type
_entity_poly.pdbx_seq_one_letter_code
_entity_poly.pdbx_strand_id
1 'polypeptide(L)'
;MDPARRRFLRLSGIAAIGGIAGCSTETATDTPDRGDDGSTPAPTATPASTPTSGSGGAEFDFGGWLSDTSNYDGTTADMRGNGSVTIEVGAEANGGGFGFAPPAVWVDPGTDVTWEWTGNGGSHNVVAQSGADFRSGDPTNEGGTTFSQTFDSAGIVTYYCNPHRGMGMKGAIVVGEPEETATTTPAGQEYGFQAASFDAYWYSLYNMSTNIAMSGNGVPFPLNEQMEQLQAERMPAMLEHADVDRPPITDPNLSLASFTEGDPHFTQQPVLEDDTGRPDAKTLAWDKSKSSLVVSPSSVGWTHLKGVTWAKNFQNHFDLLPGEIAPKFRAQLLSTLAQVGVNAAILVGGSRGNGALTHGDSFEFLSEYHPSEGRIVDETRRPHHHSAMLWFLSDLTSLAQNGWFGYVNPRPLIPKEAGADGVFDPPVGIQEITDGVAQATMDLFDASEVASMESTRSVGEMLGAVGYYGPQAGDDDLRSSAADYANALADVVDDNLSGNGRVESGAENQAATQGIVAQGLLWASQMDGVDRSDTASEVVGYMTDELWDADAGTFMSGTDDSTYAITARDAGDITGGLNAADAVLGRSGVRETFATFFNQTFNRGRLQRAERPPSRSENAEHPLPLPPEAGGEFGQAAVYNAEVEYDAEADEWSVTDPRFRTAEALYLANQDIWVGNWGGDFYQGRGVPGQSDTPE
;
A
#
# COMPACT_ATOMS: atom_id res chain seq x y z
N MET A 1 -31.29 -27.69 37.55
CA MET A 1 -31.94 -26.48 38.10
C MET A 1 -30.85 -25.55 38.57
N ASP A 2 -30.90 -24.30 38.12
CA ASP A 2 -29.88 -23.25 38.31
C ASP A 2 -29.69 -22.85 39.79
N PRO A 3 -28.47 -22.43 40.24
CA PRO A 3 -28.22 -20.98 40.34
C PRO A 3 -26.76 -20.52 40.08
N ALA A 4 -26.61 -19.59 39.14
CA ALA A 4 -25.99 -18.26 39.27
C ALA A 4 -24.78 -17.99 40.24
N ARG A 5 -23.78 -17.26 39.69
CA ARG A 5 -22.83 -16.31 40.34
C ARG A 5 -21.72 -16.82 41.31
N ARG A 6 -20.47 -16.77 40.82
CA ARG A 6 -19.25 -16.31 41.55
C ARG A 6 -18.36 -15.59 40.52
N ARG A 7 -18.03 -14.30 40.56
CA ARG A 7 -17.59 -13.34 41.61
C ARG A 7 -16.09 -13.41 41.97
N PHE A 8 -15.28 -12.85 41.06
CA PHE A 8 -14.23 -11.83 41.29
C PHE A 8 -13.69 -11.67 42.73
N LEU A 9 -12.46 -12.12 42.98
CA LEU A 9 -11.58 -11.91 44.15
C LEU A 9 -10.16 -12.42 43.74
N ARG A 10 -9.00 -11.83 44.08
CA ARG A 10 -8.67 -10.56 44.77
C ARG A 10 -7.15 -10.28 44.60
N LEU A 11 -6.74 -9.01 44.51
CA LEU A 11 -5.33 -8.61 44.62
C LEU A 11 -4.76 -8.86 46.03
N SER A 12 -3.49 -9.32 46.06
CA SER A 12 -2.47 -9.22 47.12
C SER A 12 -1.12 -9.58 46.47
N GLY A 13 0.02 -8.90 46.63
CA GLY A 13 0.34 -7.80 47.54
C GLY A 13 1.55 -8.15 48.42
N ILE A 14 2.77 -8.09 47.88
CA ILE A 14 4.02 -8.07 48.65
C ILE A 14 4.94 -7.00 48.06
N ALA A 15 5.38 -6.08 48.92
CA ALA A 15 6.48 -5.17 48.66
C ALA A 15 7.61 -5.44 49.65
N ALA A 16 8.86 -5.35 49.21
CA ALA A 16 10.04 -5.26 50.08
C ALA A 16 11.06 -4.33 49.43
N ILE A 17 11.56 -3.37 50.20
CA ILE A 17 12.46 -2.29 49.77
C ILE A 17 13.91 -2.63 50.15
N GLY A 18 14.87 -2.28 49.31
CA GLY A 18 16.29 -2.24 49.67
C GLY A 18 17.15 -1.51 48.63
N GLY A 19 17.74 -0.37 49.00
CA GLY A 19 18.81 0.28 48.22
C GLY A 19 20.11 -0.54 48.23
N ILE A 20 21.17 -0.14 47.53
CA ILE A 20 21.99 1.07 47.74
C ILE A 20 22.82 1.35 46.46
N ALA A 21 23.27 2.60 46.28
CA ALA A 21 24.10 3.06 45.16
C ALA A 21 25.54 2.46 45.12
N GLY A 22 26.18 2.51 43.95
CA GLY A 22 27.61 2.24 43.77
C GLY A 22 28.12 2.70 42.40
N CYS A 23 28.98 3.72 42.38
CA CYS A 23 29.61 4.23 41.15
C CYS A 23 30.92 3.51 40.82
N SER A 24 31.28 3.52 39.53
CA SER A 24 32.65 3.63 38.97
C SER A 24 33.79 2.74 39.51
N THR A 25 34.47 2.01 38.61
CA THR A 25 35.85 2.33 38.18
C THR A 25 36.30 1.48 36.99
N GLU A 26 37.16 2.06 36.15
CA GLU A 26 37.90 1.39 35.07
C GLU A 26 38.93 0.39 35.61
N THR A 27 39.35 -0.59 34.80
CA THR A 27 40.76 -1.04 34.79
C THR A 27 41.09 -1.62 33.41
N ALA A 28 42.10 -1.05 32.74
CA ALA A 28 42.71 -1.63 31.56
C ALA A 28 43.84 -2.62 31.95
N THR A 29 44.11 -3.63 31.13
CA THR A 29 45.35 -4.42 31.23
C THR A 29 45.93 -4.76 29.86
N ASP A 30 47.22 -4.46 29.75
CA ASP A 30 48.13 -4.55 28.62
C ASP A 30 48.15 -5.85 27.78
N THR A 31 48.55 -5.65 26.52
CA THR A 31 49.19 -6.60 25.61
C THR A 31 50.53 -7.13 26.15
N PRO A 32 51.10 -8.16 25.51
CA PRO A 32 52.47 -7.96 25.03
C PRO A 32 52.75 -8.43 23.59
N ASP A 33 53.69 -7.72 22.98
CA ASP A 33 54.23 -7.83 21.61
C ASP A 33 55.25 -8.96 21.42
N ARG A 34 55.32 -9.56 20.20
CA ARG A 34 56.55 -9.68 19.37
C ARG A 34 56.40 -10.50 18.09
N GLY A 35 56.93 -9.97 16.98
CA GLY A 35 57.16 -10.73 15.74
C GLY A 35 57.61 -9.90 14.52
N ASP A 36 58.73 -9.19 14.63
CA ASP A 36 59.38 -8.46 13.50
C ASP A 36 60.34 -9.38 12.71
N ASP A 37 60.44 -9.16 11.39
CA ASP A 37 61.58 -9.56 10.55
C ASP A 37 61.52 -8.83 9.19
N GLY A 38 62.35 -7.81 8.99
CA GLY A 38 62.43 -7.02 7.75
C GLY A 38 63.71 -7.22 6.93
N SER A 39 63.71 -6.85 5.64
CA SER A 39 64.93 -6.56 4.85
C SER A 39 64.68 -5.81 3.52
N THR A 40 65.36 -4.67 3.37
CA THR A 40 65.54 -3.78 2.18
C THR A 40 66.71 -4.24 1.27
N PRO A 41 67.13 -3.56 0.17
CA PRO A 41 66.56 -2.46 -0.65
C PRO A 41 66.60 -2.68 -2.21
N ALA A 42 66.25 -1.64 -2.99
CA ALA A 42 66.09 -1.59 -4.46
C ALA A 42 67.39 -1.61 -5.34
N PRO A 43 67.26 -1.62 -6.68
CA PRO A 43 67.65 -0.42 -7.45
C PRO A 43 66.74 0.00 -8.64
N THR A 44 67.07 1.18 -9.19
CA THR A 44 66.30 2.11 -10.05
C THR A 44 66.21 1.79 -11.56
N ALA A 45 65.09 2.18 -12.19
CA ALA A 45 65.03 2.69 -13.57
C ALA A 45 63.92 3.76 -13.74
N THR A 46 64.11 4.73 -14.65
CA THR A 46 63.32 5.97 -14.92
C THR A 46 63.63 6.36 -16.39
N PRO A 47 62.84 7.13 -17.19
CA PRO A 47 61.75 8.08 -16.85
C PRO A 47 60.45 8.04 -17.73
N ALA A 48 59.41 8.75 -17.30
CA ALA A 48 58.60 9.64 -18.18
C ALA A 48 57.72 10.62 -17.37
N SER A 49 57.70 11.88 -17.77
CA SER A 49 56.74 12.94 -17.39
C SER A 49 56.17 13.53 -18.68
N THR A 50 55.03 14.22 -18.75
CA THR A 50 54.09 14.85 -17.78
C THR A 50 52.71 14.95 -18.51
N PRO A 51 51.55 15.39 -17.96
CA PRO A 51 51.35 16.23 -16.76
C PRO A 51 50.20 15.85 -15.80
N THR A 52 50.20 16.51 -14.65
CA THR A 52 49.04 16.69 -13.76
C THR A 52 48.05 17.69 -14.35
N SER A 53 46.76 17.36 -14.35
CA SER A 53 45.66 18.32 -14.38
C SER A 53 44.92 18.24 -13.03
N GLY A 54 44.38 19.36 -12.56
CA GLY A 54 44.08 19.56 -11.13
C GLY A 54 42.76 18.98 -10.64
N SER A 55 42.66 18.82 -9.32
CA SER A 55 41.38 18.66 -8.61
C SER A 55 40.60 19.98 -8.68
N GLY A 56 39.75 20.12 -9.69
CA GLY A 56 38.81 21.24 -9.84
C GLY A 56 37.40 20.80 -9.45
N GLY A 57 37.16 20.53 -8.17
CA GLY A 57 35.78 20.32 -7.71
C GLY A 57 35.00 21.63 -7.86
N ALA A 58 33.84 21.57 -8.52
CA ALA A 58 32.92 22.70 -8.62
C ALA A 58 31.85 22.59 -7.53
N GLU A 59 31.42 23.73 -6.99
CA GLU A 59 30.35 23.81 -5.99
C GLU A 59 29.02 24.03 -6.74
N PHE A 60 28.13 23.05 -6.67
CA PHE A 60 26.78 23.11 -7.21
C PHE A 60 25.78 22.90 -6.07
N ASP A 61 24.70 23.67 -6.07
CA ASP A 61 23.59 23.46 -5.13
C ASP A 61 22.63 22.40 -5.66
N PHE A 62 22.48 21.32 -4.90
CA PHE A 62 21.53 20.23 -5.17
C PHE A 62 20.26 20.34 -4.31
N GLY A 63 19.93 21.51 -3.75
CA GLY A 63 18.73 21.72 -2.92
C GLY A 63 18.73 20.89 -1.63
N GLY A 64 19.91 20.57 -1.11
CA GLY A 64 20.08 19.66 0.04
C GLY A 64 19.90 18.17 -0.27
N TRP A 65 19.75 17.76 -1.54
CA TRP A 65 19.54 16.36 -1.94
C TRP A 65 20.57 15.37 -1.35
N LEU A 66 21.85 15.76 -1.33
CA LEU A 66 22.98 14.97 -0.83
C LEU A 66 23.35 15.29 0.63
N SER A 67 22.50 15.99 1.39
CA SER A 67 22.82 16.45 2.76
C SER A 67 22.91 15.32 3.79
N ASP A 68 22.32 14.16 3.50
CA ASP A 68 22.40 12.91 4.27
C ASP A 68 23.34 11.87 3.61
N THR A 69 23.99 12.20 2.49
CA THR A 69 24.93 11.31 1.78
C THR A 69 26.34 11.47 2.37
N SER A 70 26.75 10.54 3.23
CA SER A 70 27.93 10.72 4.10
C SER A 70 29.29 10.81 3.39
N ASN A 71 29.37 10.43 2.11
CA ASN A 71 30.59 10.53 1.29
C ASN A 71 30.59 11.75 0.36
N TYR A 72 29.54 12.58 0.38
CA TYR A 72 29.51 13.87 -0.32
C TYR A 72 30.11 14.96 0.59
N ASP A 73 31.15 15.64 0.12
CA ASP A 73 31.89 16.65 0.88
C ASP A 73 31.52 18.11 0.53
N GLY A 74 30.47 18.29 -0.27
CA GLY A 74 30.07 19.57 -0.85
C GLY A 74 30.68 19.87 -2.23
N THR A 75 31.52 19.00 -2.77
CA THR A 75 32.15 19.21 -4.09
C THR A 75 31.64 18.23 -5.15
N THR A 76 31.44 18.73 -6.37
CA THR A 76 31.12 17.92 -7.54
C THR A 76 32.39 17.64 -8.33
N ALA A 77 32.66 16.37 -8.64
CA ALA A 77 33.87 15.97 -9.36
C ALA A 77 33.78 16.40 -10.84
N ASP A 78 34.65 17.30 -11.29
CA ASP A 78 34.73 17.71 -12.70
C ASP A 78 35.29 16.57 -13.56
N MET A 79 34.42 15.99 -14.37
CA MET A 79 34.65 14.88 -15.28
C MET A 79 34.43 15.30 -16.75
N ARG A 80 34.32 16.61 -17.04
CA ARG A 80 34.21 17.12 -18.41
C ARG A 80 35.46 16.81 -19.24
N GLY A 81 35.28 16.76 -20.56
CA GLY A 81 36.28 16.29 -21.51
C GLY A 81 36.42 14.77 -21.61
N ASN A 82 35.67 13.99 -20.80
CA ASN A 82 35.61 12.54 -20.88
C ASN A 82 34.37 12.09 -21.66
N GLY A 83 34.56 11.17 -22.62
CA GLY A 83 33.45 10.57 -23.38
C GLY A 83 32.62 9.56 -22.58
N SER A 84 33.19 9.00 -21.51
CA SER A 84 32.47 8.16 -20.54
C SER A 84 33.01 8.35 -19.12
N VAL A 85 32.16 8.11 -18.13
CA VAL A 85 32.46 8.25 -16.69
C VAL A 85 31.93 7.04 -15.94
N THR A 86 32.72 6.45 -15.04
CA THR A 86 32.27 5.35 -14.18
C THR A 86 31.90 5.85 -12.79
N ILE A 87 30.79 5.35 -12.24
CA ILE A 87 30.34 5.56 -10.87
C ILE A 87 30.20 4.19 -10.19
N GLU A 88 30.94 3.97 -9.10
CA GLU A 88 30.82 2.73 -8.32
C GLU A 88 29.49 2.67 -7.58
N VAL A 89 28.83 1.51 -7.60
CA VAL A 89 27.62 1.19 -6.84
C VAL A 89 27.97 0.26 -5.68
N GLY A 90 27.59 0.66 -4.47
CA GLY A 90 27.94 -0.05 -3.24
C GLY A 90 29.26 0.40 -2.63
N ALA A 91 29.68 1.64 -2.92
CA ALA A 91 30.88 2.25 -2.33
C ALA A 91 30.71 2.51 -0.82
N GLU A 92 31.83 2.69 -0.12
CA GLU A 92 31.85 2.95 1.34
C GLU A 92 31.21 4.33 1.66
N ALA A 93 29.97 4.33 2.13
CA ALA A 93 29.22 5.48 2.62
C ALA A 93 28.07 5.05 3.53
N ASN A 94 27.51 6.00 4.29
CA ASN A 94 26.29 5.82 5.09
C ASN A 94 26.35 4.62 6.07
N GLY A 95 27.55 4.33 6.59
CA GLY A 95 27.79 3.24 7.55
C GLY A 95 28.10 1.86 6.95
N GLY A 96 28.25 1.75 5.63
CA GLY A 96 28.64 0.49 4.97
C GLY A 96 28.87 0.66 3.47
N GLY A 97 28.59 -0.39 2.67
CA GLY A 97 28.62 -0.31 1.21
C GLY A 97 27.38 0.36 0.62
N PHE A 98 26.96 1.51 1.14
CA PHE A 98 25.68 2.17 0.81
C PHE A 98 25.89 3.52 0.12
N GLY A 99 26.92 3.64 -0.73
CA GLY A 99 27.27 4.86 -1.45
C GLY A 99 27.38 4.69 -2.96
N PHE A 100 27.29 5.82 -3.65
CA PHE A 100 27.80 5.99 -5.02
C PHE A 100 29.15 6.70 -4.96
N ALA A 101 30.14 6.29 -5.77
CA ALA A 101 31.43 6.96 -5.83
C ALA A 101 31.91 7.21 -7.28
N PRO A 102 32.11 8.48 -7.70
CA PRO A 102 31.82 9.70 -6.96
C PRO A 102 30.31 9.90 -6.71
N PRO A 103 29.91 10.50 -5.57
CA PRO A 103 28.48 10.79 -5.30
C PRO A 103 27.94 11.94 -6.17
N ALA A 104 28.81 12.82 -6.67
CA ALA A 104 28.44 13.89 -7.60
C ALA A 104 29.50 14.05 -8.69
N VAL A 105 29.09 14.08 -9.96
CA VAL A 105 29.97 14.30 -11.13
C VAL A 105 29.46 15.42 -12.03
N TRP A 106 30.36 16.10 -12.73
CA TRP A 106 30.06 17.11 -13.74
C TRP A 106 30.60 16.66 -15.10
N VAL A 107 29.73 16.51 -16.10
CA VAL A 107 30.04 15.93 -17.41
C VAL A 107 29.63 16.84 -18.56
N ASP A 108 30.15 16.59 -19.77
CA ASP A 108 29.69 17.29 -20.98
C ASP A 108 28.40 16.65 -21.51
N PRO A 109 27.56 17.38 -22.26
CA PRO A 109 26.42 16.79 -22.94
C PRO A 109 26.88 15.75 -23.96
N GLY A 110 26.25 14.58 -23.95
CA GLY A 110 26.63 13.39 -24.74
C GLY A 110 27.66 12.48 -24.08
N THR A 111 28.01 12.68 -22.79
CA THR A 111 28.82 11.73 -22.02
C THR A 111 27.99 10.51 -21.62
N ASP A 112 28.57 9.30 -21.78
CA ASP A 112 28.03 8.05 -21.24
C ASP A 112 28.42 7.88 -19.76
N VAL A 113 27.46 7.94 -18.84
CA VAL A 113 27.71 7.63 -17.43
C VAL A 113 27.35 6.17 -17.18
N THR A 114 28.35 5.39 -16.76
CA THR A 114 28.23 3.96 -16.45
C THR A 114 28.32 3.75 -14.94
N TRP A 115 27.32 3.12 -14.37
CA TRP A 115 27.35 2.63 -12.99
C TRP A 115 27.89 1.20 -12.98
N GLU A 116 28.82 0.89 -12.07
CA GLU A 116 29.48 -0.42 -11.94
C GLU A 116 29.37 -0.96 -10.51
N TRP A 117 28.86 -2.18 -10.36
CA TRP A 117 28.57 -2.76 -9.05
C TRP A 117 29.83 -3.32 -8.42
N THR A 118 30.12 -2.89 -7.20
CA THR A 118 31.26 -3.41 -6.43
C THR A 118 30.98 -4.78 -5.77
N GLY A 119 29.69 -5.15 -5.65
CA GLY A 119 29.22 -6.32 -4.91
C GLY A 119 29.18 -6.14 -3.38
N ASN A 120 29.47 -4.94 -2.87
CA ASN A 120 29.44 -4.63 -1.43
C ASN A 120 28.10 -4.00 -1.01
N GLY A 121 27.73 -4.17 0.26
CA GLY A 121 26.55 -3.49 0.83
C GLY A 121 25.18 -4.06 0.44
N GLY A 122 25.13 -5.28 -0.11
CA GLY A 122 23.87 -5.94 -0.48
C GLY A 122 23.45 -5.64 -1.92
N SER A 123 22.15 -5.75 -2.17
CA SER A 123 21.58 -5.51 -3.50
C SER A 123 21.35 -4.01 -3.73
N HIS A 124 21.77 -3.50 -4.89
CA HIS A 124 21.62 -2.10 -5.26
C HIS A 124 21.04 -1.95 -6.66
N ASN A 125 20.35 -0.84 -6.89
CA ASN A 125 20.05 -0.35 -8.23
C ASN A 125 20.32 1.15 -8.37
N VAL A 126 20.12 1.66 -9.57
CA VAL A 126 20.23 3.08 -9.90
C VAL A 126 18.92 3.52 -10.52
N VAL A 127 18.25 4.48 -9.88
CA VAL A 127 16.94 5.00 -10.30
C VAL A 127 16.98 6.51 -10.31
N ALA A 128 16.57 7.11 -11.43
CA ALA A 128 16.44 8.56 -11.53
C ALA A 128 15.38 9.09 -10.55
N GLN A 129 15.69 10.22 -9.91
CA GLN A 129 14.74 11.01 -9.11
C GLN A 129 14.28 12.23 -9.90
N SER A 130 15.21 12.98 -10.52
CA SER A 130 14.89 14.18 -11.29
C SER A 130 15.89 14.40 -12.44
N GLY A 131 15.49 15.20 -13.43
CA GLY A 131 16.33 15.64 -14.55
C GLY A 131 16.49 14.66 -15.71
N ALA A 132 16.20 13.38 -15.50
CA ALA A 132 16.15 12.34 -16.52
C ALA A 132 15.21 11.20 -16.10
N ASP A 133 14.91 10.27 -17.00
CA ASP A 133 14.19 9.03 -16.74
C ASP A 133 15.09 7.84 -17.08
N PHE A 134 15.47 7.06 -16.08
CA PHE A 134 16.23 5.82 -16.24
C PHE A 134 16.16 4.94 -14.99
N ARG A 135 16.34 3.63 -15.20
CA ARG A 135 16.44 2.60 -14.18
C ARG A 135 17.42 1.51 -14.63
N SER A 136 18.27 1.03 -13.73
CA SER A 136 19.16 -0.11 -14.00
C SER A 136 18.50 -1.51 -13.94
N GLY A 137 17.18 -1.58 -13.77
CA GLY A 137 16.46 -2.79 -13.37
C GLY A 137 16.41 -3.00 -11.86
N ASP A 138 16.14 -4.24 -11.47
CA ASP A 138 16.02 -4.66 -10.08
C ASP A 138 17.33 -4.56 -9.28
N PRO A 139 17.27 -4.36 -7.95
CA PRO A 139 18.45 -4.39 -7.11
C PRO A 139 19.23 -5.71 -7.22
N THR A 140 20.50 -5.62 -7.64
CA THR A 140 21.43 -6.76 -7.73
C THR A 140 22.64 -6.54 -6.83
N ASN A 141 23.19 -7.64 -6.31
CA ASN A 141 24.44 -7.68 -5.55
C ASN A 141 25.61 -8.27 -6.37
N GLU A 142 25.40 -8.55 -7.66
CA GLU A 142 26.44 -9.11 -8.53
C GLU A 142 27.53 -8.07 -8.84
N GLY A 143 28.73 -8.29 -8.30
CA GLY A 143 29.89 -7.45 -8.59
C GLY A 143 30.31 -7.56 -10.07
N GLY A 144 30.50 -6.41 -10.73
CA GLY A 144 30.79 -6.32 -12.15
C GLY A 144 29.56 -6.21 -13.06
N THR A 145 28.34 -6.20 -12.52
CA THR A 145 27.18 -5.69 -13.28
C THR A 145 27.43 -4.22 -13.65
N THR A 146 27.00 -3.82 -14.85
CA THR A 146 27.03 -2.43 -15.29
C THR A 146 25.69 -1.98 -15.87
N PHE A 147 25.39 -0.71 -15.68
CA PHE A 147 24.28 0.02 -16.30
C PHE A 147 24.83 1.32 -16.87
N SER A 148 24.37 1.79 -18.03
CA SER A 148 24.89 3.02 -18.65
C SER A 148 23.79 3.88 -19.24
N GLN A 149 23.90 5.19 -19.06
CA GLN A 149 22.98 6.20 -19.59
C GLN A 149 23.75 7.36 -20.22
N THR A 150 23.39 7.73 -21.44
CA THR A 150 23.88 8.93 -22.12
C THR A 150 23.05 10.14 -21.70
N PHE A 151 23.70 11.29 -21.48
CA PHE A 151 23.04 12.54 -21.09
C PHE A 151 23.24 13.65 -22.12
N ASP A 152 22.35 13.75 -23.11
CA ASP A 152 22.48 14.70 -24.24
C ASP A 152 22.06 16.16 -23.93
N SER A 153 21.30 16.38 -22.86
CA SER A 153 20.74 17.69 -22.49
C SER A 153 21.44 18.27 -21.26
N ALA A 154 21.77 19.56 -21.30
CA ALA A 154 22.33 20.25 -20.13
C ALA A 154 21.31 20.38 -19.00
N GLY A 155 21.75 20.22 -17.75
CA GLY A 155 20.88 20.22 -16.57
C GLY A 155 21.51 19.54 -15.35
N ILE A 156 20.70 19.37 -14.30
CA ILE A 156 21.06 18.60 -13.10
C ILE A 156 20.16 17.38 -13.03
N VAL A 157 20.77 16.20 -12.89
CA VAL A 157 20.11 14.91 -12.73
C VAL A 157 20.40 14.42 -11.31
N THR A 158 19.36 13.99 -10.60
CA THR A 158 19.51 13.33 -9.29
C THR A 158 19.02 11.89 -9.37
N TYR A 159 19.65 10.99 -8.62
CA TYR A 159 19.33 9.55 -8.62
C TYR A 159 19.61 8.92 -7.26
N TYR A 160 19.08 7.72 -7.03
CA TYR A 160 19.22 6.98 -5.77
C TYR A 160 19.24 5.46 -5.99
N CYS A 161 19.53 4.72 -4.92
CA CYS A 161 19.35 3.28 -4.83
C CYS A 161 18.06 2.96 -4.05
N ASN A 162 17.13 2.20 -4.65
CA ASN A 162 15.81 1.91 -4.08
C ASN A 162 15.84 1.46 -2.60
N PRO A 163 16.51 0.34 -2.24
CA PRO A 163 16.51 -0.16 -0.87
C PRO A 163 17.21 0.77 0.13
N HIS A 164 18.07 1.69 -0.33
CA HIS A 164 18.99 2.44 0.51
C HIS A 164 18.80 3.98 0.45
N ARG A 165 17.76 4.47 -0.25
CA ARG A 165 17.43 5.91 -0.39
C ARG A 165 17.30 6.62 0.96
N GLY A 166 16.60 5.99 1.91
CA GLY A 166 16.37 6.52 3.26
C GLY A 166 17.62 6.52 4.15
N MET A 167 18.68 5.82 3.74
CA MET A 167 20.00 5.88 4.39
C MET A 167 20.95 6.88 3.72
N GLY A 168 20.48 7.68 2.75
CA GLY A 168 21.32 8.64 2.04
C GLY A 168 22.10 8.08 0.85
N MET A 169 21.77 6.88 0.35
CA MET A 169 22.37 6.34 -0.89
C MET A 169 21.79 7.04 -2.13
N LYS A 170 22.33 8.23 -2.39
CA LYS A 170 21.89 9.18 -3.42
C LYS A 170 23.11 9.69 -4.19
N GLY A 171 22.88 10.15 -5.41
CA GLY A 171 23.89 10.78 -6.22
C GLY A 171 23.33 11.86 -7.15
N ALA A 172 24.24 12.58 -7.80
CA ALA A 172 23.92 13.63 -8.75
C ALA A 172 24.87 13.67 -9.97
N ILE A 173 24.36 14.11 -11.11
CA ILE A 173 25.12 14.39 -12.33
C ILE A 173 24.76 15.80 -12.79
N VAL A 174 25.75 16.67 -12.98
CA VAL A 174 25.60 17.95 -13.67
C VAL A 174 26.04 17.76 -15.11
N VAL A 175 25.25 18.25 -16.07
CA VAL A 175 25.50 18.07 -17.51
C VAL A 175 25.65 19.44 -18.18
N GLY A 176 26.78 19.66 -18.87
CA GLY A 176 27.09 20.92 -19.55
C GLY A 176 27.28 22.10 -18.59
N GLU A 177 27.16 23.32 -19.10
CA GLU A 177 27.11 24.53 -18.25
C GLU A 177 25.63 24.92 -18.07
N PRO A 178 24.95 24.50 -16.99
CA PRO A 178 23.63 25.04 -16.67
C PRO A 178 23.76 26.56 -16.46
N GLU A 179 22.92 27.36 -17.11
CA GLU A 179 23.05 28.83 -17.06
C GLU A 179 22.97 29.35 -15.62
N GLU A 180 23.77 30.38 -15.30
CA GLU A 180 23.88 31.02 -13.97
C GLU A 180 22.58 31.72 -13.47
N THR A 181 21.45 31.49 -14.16
CA THR A 181 20.10 31.91 -13.79
C THR A 181 19.24 30.74 -13.31
N ALA A 182 19.70 30.10 -12.22
CA ALA A 182 18.92 29.16 -11.42
C ALA A 182 19.13 29.38 -9.91
N THR A 183 19.08 30.64 -9.44
CA THR A 183 18.80 30.93 -8.01
C THR A 183 17.31 30.76 -7.67
N THR A 184 16.52 30.21 -8.58
CA THR A 184 15.43 29.31 -8.22
C THR A 184 15.98 27.92 -7.98
N THR A 185 16.04 27.52 -6.71
CA THR A 185 15.71 26.16 -6.31
C THR A 185 14.57 25.64 -7.20
N PRO A 186 14.60 24.39 -7.69
CA PRO A 186 13.40 23.70 -8.09
C PRO A 186 12.49 23.56 -6.86
N ALA A 187 11.69 24.60 -6.60
CA ALA A 187 10.63 24.58 -5.62
C ALA A 187 9.57 23.62 -6.17
N GLY A 188 9.57 22.39 -5.64
CA GLY A 188 8.88 21.27 -6.23
C GLY A 188 9.61 20.71 -7.47
N GLN A 189 9.86 19.41 -7.44
CA GLN A 189 9.59 18.63 -8.63
C GLN A 189 8.07 18.70 -8.84
N GLU A 190 7.59 19.06 -10.03
CA GLU A 190 6.16 19.07 -10.33
C GLU A 190 5.56 17.71 -9.94
N TYR A 191 4.46 17.71 -9.18
CA TYR A 191 3.89 16.49 -8.59
C TYR A 191 3.24 15.63 -9.68
N GLY A 192 4.08 14.86 -10.37
CA GLY A 192 3.69 14.01 -11.48
C GLY A 192 3.28 12.60 -11.04
N PHE A 193 2.86 11.80 -12.02
CA PHE A 193 2.32 10.46 -11.84
C PHE A 193 3.21 9.52 -10.99
N GLN A 194 4.53 9.63 -11.08
CA GLN A 194 5.47 8.83 -10.29
C GLN A 194 5.46 9.19 -8.80
N ALA A 195 5.26 10.47 -8.45
CA ALA A 195 5.12 10.90 -7.05
C ALA A 195 3.76 10.42 -6.49
N ALA A 196 2.67 10.66 -7.24
CA ALA A 196 1.32 10.23 -6.87
C ALA A 196 1.22 8.72 -6.66
N SER A 197 1.81 7.91 -7.54
CA SER A 197 1.81 6.44 -7.41
C SER A 197 2.73 5.93 -6.27
N PHE A 198 3.80 6.66 -5.93
CA PHE A 198 4.62 6.35 -4.75
C PHE A 198 3.87 6.64 -3.44
N ASP A 199 3.18 7.78 -3.36
CA ASP A 199 2.38 8.13 -2.18
C ASP A 199 1.16 7.20 -2.04
N ALA A 200 0.47 6.86 -3.15
CA ALA A 200 -0.60 5.86 -3.16
C ALA A 200 -0.16 4.50 -2.60
N TYR A 201 1.02 4.00 -3.00
CA TYR A 201 1.61 2.78 -2.42
C TYR A 201 1.77 2.87 -0.90
N TRP A 202 2.34 3.97 -0.41
CA TRP A 202 2.58 4.17 1.02
C TRP A 202 1.30 4.39 1.82
N TYR A 203 0.37 5.21 1.34
CA TYR A 203 -0.89 5.49 2.02
C TYR A 203 -1.75 4.22 2.09
N SER A 204 -1.74 3.38 1.03
CA SER A 204 -2.33 2.04 1.06
C SER A 204 -1.71 1.16 2.16
N LEU A 205 -0.38 1.16 2.30
CA LEU A 205 0.33 0.41 3.34
C LEU A 205 0.04 0.94 4.75
N TYR A 206 -0.10 2.26 4.92
CA TYR A 206 -0.37 2.88 6.22
C TYR A 206 -1.80 2.59 6.67
N ASN A 207 -2.79 2.70 5.79
CA ASN A 207 -4.17 2.34 6.08
C ASN A 207 -4.32 0.84 6.43
N MET A 208 -3.69 -0.06 5.65
CA MET A 208 -3.64 -1.49 5.98
C MET A 208 -2.99 -1.75 7.35
N SER A 209 -1.74 -1.33 7.53
CA SER A 209 -0.95 -1.67 8.72
C SER A 209 -1.56 -1.10 10.00
N THR A 210 -2.12 0.10 9.93
CA THR A 210 -2.82 0.72 11.06
C THR A 210 -4.05 -0.08 11.45
N ASN A 211 -4.91 -0.41 10.49
CA ASN A 211 -6.17 -1.09 10.75
C ASN A 211 -5.98 -2.55 11.20
N ILE A 212 -5.09 -3.30 10.53
CA ILE A 212 -4.91 -4.74 10.80
C ILE A 212 -4.07 -5.01 12.06
N ALA A 213 -3.05 -4.19 12.37
CA ALA A 213 -2.01 -4.57 13.34
C ALA A 213 -1.60 -3.51 14.38
N MET A 214 -2.04 -2.25 14.29
CA MET A 214 -1.59 -1.19 15.22
C MET A 214 -2.72 -0.60 16.08
N SER A 215 -3.83 -0.21 15.46
CA SER A 215 -4.93 0.52 16.12
C SER A 215 -5.70 -0.29 17.17
N GLY A 216 -5.80 -1.61 16.97
CA GLY A 216 -6.75 -2.44 17.72
C GLY A 216 -8.22 -2.15 17.42
N ASN A 217 -8.54 -1.45 16.32
CA ASN A 217 -9.89 -1.08 15.90
C ASN A 217 -10.70 -2.26 15.30
N GLY A 218 -10.81 -3.34 16.05
CA GLY A 218 -11.53 -4.53 15.63
C GLY A 218 -11.58 -5.63 16.68
N VAL A 219 -12.10 -6.77 16.24
CA VAL A 219 -12.13 -8.02 17.00
C VAL A 219 -10.69 -8.56 17.11
N PRO A 220 -10.14 -8.70 18.32
CA PRO A 220 -8.74 -9.08 18.48
C PRO A 220 -8.48 -10.52 18.04
N PHE A 221 -7.31 -10.75 17.45
CA PHE A 221 -6.73 -12.08 17.26
C PHE A 221 -5.51 -12.23 18.18
N PRO A 222 -5.48 -13.21 19.10
CA PRO A 222 -6.50 -14.24 19.35
C PRO A 222 -7.69 -13.73 20.17
N LEU A 223 -8.87 -14.34 19.98
CA LEU A 223 -10.10 -14.01 20.72
C LEU A 223 -10.41 -14.99 21.87
N ASN A 224 -9.82 -16.20 21.84
CA ASN A 224 -10.09 -17.29 22.76
C ASN A 224 -8.91 -18.29 22.84
N GLU A 225 -8.94 -19.20 23.82
CA GLU A 225 -7.88 -20.20 24.07
C GLU A 225 -7.51 -21.04 22.83
N GLN A 226 -8.46 -21.33 21.94
CA GLN A 226 -8.18 -22.08 20.70
C GLN A 226 -7.38 -21.24 19.71
N MET A 227 -7.72 -19.96 19.56
CA MET A 227 -6.95 -19.02 18.74
C MET A 227 -5.59 -18.69 19.36
N GLU A 228 -5.49 -18.64 20.69
CA GLU A 228 -4.22 -18.48 21.41
C GLU A 228 -3.27 -19.65 21.12
N GLN A 229 -3.75 -20.89 21.19
CA GLN A 229 -2.98 -22.07 20.79
C GLN A 229 -2.57 -21.99 19.31
N LEU A 230 -3.50 -21.66 18.42
CA LEU A 230 -3.26 -21.53 16.99
C LEU A 230 -2.18 -20.48 16.67
N GLN A 231 -2.19 -19.35 17.37
CA GLN A 231 -1.17 -18.31 17.24
C GLN A 231 0.17 -18.76 17.82
N ALA A 232 0.18 -19.42 18.98
CA ALA A 232 1.40 -19.91 19.63
C ALA A 232 2.13 -20.97 18.81
N GLU A 233 1.41 -21.78 18.03
CA GLU A 233 1.98 -22.77 17.10
C GLU A 233 2.44 -22.11 15.79
N ARG A 234 1.65 -21.19 15.22
CA ARG A 234 1.93 -20.61 13.89
C ARG A 234 2.94 -19.47 13.90
N MET A 235 2.94 -18.61 14.91
CA MET A 235 3.79 -17.42 14.90
C MET A 235 5.30 -17.77 14.87
N PRO A 236 5.81 -18.75 15.64
CA PRO A 236 7.20 -19.19 15.52
C PRO A 236 7.51 -19.81 14.15
N ALA A 237 6.59 -20.60 13.59
CA ALA A 237 6.76 -21.21 12.27
C ALA A 237 6.83 -20.17 11.14
N MET A 238 5.97 -19.13 11.18
CA MET A 238 6.04 -18.01 10.23
C MET A 238 7.39 -17.31 10.24
N LEU A 239 7.95 -17.10 11.44
CA LEU A 239 9.25 -16.44 11.66
C LEU A 239 10.41 -17.31 11.14
N GLU A 240 10.43 -18.60 11.49
CA GLU A 240 11.40 -19.59 11.00
C GLU A 240 11.36 -19.70 9.47
N HIS A 241 10.17 -19.80 8.86
CA HIS A 241 10.03 -19.88 7.41
C HIS A 241 10.36 -18.57 6.68
N ALA A 242 10.26 -17.41 7.36
CA ALA A 242 10.60 -16.11 6.81
C ALA A 242 12.06 -15.68 7.04
N ASP A 243 12.86 -16.49 7.75
CA ASP A 243 14.24 -16.18 8.15
C ASP A 243 14.36 -14.84 8.90
N VAL A 244 13.42 -14.57 9.82
CA VAL A 244 13.40 -13.36 10.65
C VAL A 244 13.16 -13.70 12.12
N ASP A 245 13.97 -13.13 13.01
CA ASP A 245 13.92 -13.45 14.45
C ASP A 245 12.62 -13.00 15.17
N ARG A 246 11.89 -12.03 14.60
CA ARG A 246 10.77 -11.34 15.27
C ARG A 246 9.88 -10.54 14.31
N PRO A 247 8.57 -10.35 14.60
CA PRO A 247 7.64 -9.61 13.76
C PRO A 247 8.03 -8.14 13.53
N PRO A 248 7.68 -7.52 12.39
CA PRO A 248 8.05 -6.13 12.05
C PRO A 248 7.28 -5.06 12.83
N ILE A 249 6.41 -5.45 13.77
CA ILE A 249 5.67 -4.59 14.69
C ILE A 249 5.83 -5.20 16.07
N THR A 250 6.23 -4.40 17.06
CA THR A 250 6.31 -4.81 18.46
C THR A 250 4.90 -4.88 19.06
N ASP A 251 4.59 -5.98 19.74
CA ASP A 251 3.30 -6.27 20.39
C ASP A 251 2.03 -5.96 19.56
N PRO A 252 1.87 -6.54 18.35
CA PRO A 252 0.86 -6.12 17.38
C PRO A 252 -0.59 -6.35 17.86
N ASN A 253 -1.42 -5.32 17.70
CA ASN A 253 -2.87 -5.36 17.94
C ASN A 253 -3.60 -5.99 16.76
N LEU A 254 -3.38 -7.28 16.51
CA LEU A 254 -3.96 -7.99 15.37
C LEU A 254 -5.49 -8.02 15.40
N SER A 255 -6.13 -7.69 14.28
CA SER A 255 -7.58 -7.75 14.06
C SER A 255 -7.95 -8.89 13.11
N LEU A 256 -8.96 -9.69 13.47
CA LEU A 256 -9.57 -10.68 12.56
C LEU A 256 -10.82 -10.15 11.83
N ALA A 257 -11.46 -9.12 12.39
CA ALA A 257 -12.60 -8.43 11.79
C ALA A 257 -12.62 -6.98 12.29
N SER A 258 -12.38 -6.05 11.38
CA SER A 258 -12.30 -4.62 11.65
C SER A 258 -13.67 -4.04 11.99
N PHE A 259 -13.73 -3.14 12.99
CA PHE A 259 -14.96 -2.41 13.28
C PHE A 259 -15.31 -1.46 12.14
N THR A 260 -16.59 -1.11 11.97
CA THR A 260 -17.07 -0.23 10.89
C THR A 260 -16.49 1.19 10.98
N GLU A 261 -16.23 1.71 12.18
CA GLU A 261 -15.62 3.02 12.39
C GLU A 261 -14.74 3.08 13.66
N GLY A 262 -13.79 4.03 13.70
CA GLY A 262 -12.90 4.31 14.82
C GLY A 262 -12.49 5.77 14.96
N ASP A 263 -11.97 6.15 16.15
CA ASP A 263 -11.28 7.43 16.38
C ASP A 263 -9.76 7.21 16.26
N PRO A 264 -9.08 7.74 15.22
CA PRO A 264 -7.67 7.45 14.96
C PRO A 264 -6.66 8.27 15.79
N HIS A 265 -7.13 8.99 16.81
CA HIS A 265 -6.26 9.61 17.81
C HIS A 265 -5.55 8.58 18.67
N PHE A 266 -4.25 8.81 18.94
CA PHE A 266 -3.51 7.99 19.88
C PHE A 266 -3.93 8.27 21.32
N THR A 267 -3.96 7.22 22.15
CA THR A 267 -4.34 7.29 23.57
C THR A 267 -3.17 7.61 24.52
N GLN A 268 -1.95 7.61 23.99
CA GLN A 268 -0.70 7.91 24.67
C GLN A 268 0.37 8.28 23.62
N GLN A 269 1.55 8.75 24.05
CA GLN A 269 2.65 9.09 23.14
C GLN A 269 3.01 7.89 22.24
N PRO A 270 2.95 8.03 20.89
CA PRO A 270 3.25 6.94 19.98
C PRO A 270 4.76 6.66 19.89
N VAL A 271 5.11 5.37 19.89
CA VAL A 271 6.45 4.85 19.57
C VAL A 271 6.37 4.28 18.15
N LEU A 272 6.78 5.10 17.17
CA LEU A 272 6.81 4.73 15.76
C LEU A 272 8.04 3.88 15.42
N GLU A 273 9.13 4.08 16.15
CA GLU A 273 10.37 3.30 16.12
C GLU A 273 10.86 3.14 17.56
N ASP A 274 10.97 1.89 18.02
CA ASP A 274 11.57 1.48 19.29
C ASP A 274 13.09 1.31 19.18
N ASP A 275 13.75 0.85 20.26
CA ASP A 275 15.20 0.52 20.28
C ASP A 275 15.61 -0.57 19.24
N THR A 276 14.67 -1.09 18.46
CA THR A 276 14.83 -2.13 17.44
C THR A 276 14.40 -1.66 16.05
N GLY A 277 14.05 -0.37 15.90
CA GLY A 277 13.60 0.25 14.65
C GLY A 277 12.15 -0.07 14.28
N ARG A 278 11.30 -0.45 15.26
CA ARG A 278 9.94 -0.96 14.99
C ARG A 278 8.85 -0.19 15.73
N PRO A 279 7.66 -0.03 15.16
CA PRO A 279 6.53 0.55 15.88
C PRO A 279 6.05 -0.40 16.99
N ASP A 280 5.82 0.13 18.21
CA ASP A 280 5.16 -0.59 19.30
C ASP A 280 3.66 -0.31 19.30
N ALA A 281 2.88 -1.27 18.85
CA ALA A 281 1.43 -1.14 18.71
C ALA A 281 0.70 -0.92 20.05
N LYS A 282 1.29 -1.24 21.22
CA LYS A 282 0.72 -0.86 22.52
C LYS A 282 0.53 0.65 22.64
N THR A 283 1.40 1.43 21.99
CA THR A 283 1.36 2.90 22.00
C THR A 283 0.48 3.50 20.89
N LEU A 284 0.16 2.70 19.87
CA LEU A 284 -0.60 3.13 18.69
C LEU A 284 -2.10 2.79 18.78
N ALA A 285 -2.53 2.22 19.90
CA ALA A 285 -3.91 1.80 20.14
C ALA A 285 -4.89 2.98 20.23
N TRP A 286 -6.02 2.83 19.57
CA TRP A 286 -7.13 3.78 19.55
C TRP A 286 -8.07 3.57 20.75
N ASP A 287 -8.81 4.61 21.11
CA ASP A 287 -9.83 4.51 22.16
C ASP A 287 -11.05 3.71 21.67
N LYS A 288 -11.11 2.43 22.03
CA LYS A 288 -12.22 1.53 21.66
C LYS A 288 -13.60 2.01 22.15
N SER A 289 -13.68 2.91 23.14
CA SER A 289 -14.96 3.50 23.55
C SER A 289 -15.52 4.50 22.52
N LYS A 290 -14.69 4.88 21.55
CA LYS A 290 -15.02 5.71 20.38
C LYS A 290 -14.96 4.93 19.05
N SER A 291 -14.96 3.60 19.10
CA SER A 291 -15.19 2.74 17.92
C SER A 291 -16.63 2.25 17.91
N SER A 292 -17.16 1.84 16.76
CA SER A 292 -18.55 1.33 16.69
C SER A 292 -18.76 0.03 17.48
N LEU A 293 -17.70 -0.78 17.66
CA LEU A 293 -17.75 -2.15 18.18
C LEU A 293 -18.61 -3.11 17.32
N VAL A 294 -18.98 -2.67 16.11
CA VAL A 294 -19.79 -3.37 15.12
C VAL A 294 -18.92 -3.72 13.92
N VAL A 295 -19.13 -4.89 13.33
CA VAL A 295 -18.48 -5.34 12.08
C VAL A 295 -19.54 -5.50 10.99
N SER A 296 -19.17 -5.30 9.73
CA SER A 296 -20.02 -5.48 8.56
C SER A 296 -19.31 -6.32 7.49
N PRO A 297 -20.02 -6.88 6.50
CA PRO A 297 -19.41 -7.62 5.40
C PRO A 297 -18.39 -6.78 4.64
N SER A 298 -18.68 -5.49 4.38
CA SER A 298 -17.73 -4.60 3.71
C SER A 298 -16.53 -4.22 4.61
N SER A 299 -16.68 -4.09 5.94
CA SER A 299 -15.53 -3.83 6.82
C SER A 299 -14.58 -5.04 6.90
N VAL A 300 -15.11 -6.26 6.79
CA VAL A 300 -14.33 -7.51 6.70
C VAL A 300 -13.72 -7.69 5.31
N GLY A 301 -14.54 -7.59 4.26
CA GLY A 301 -14.15 -7.81 2.86
C GLY A 301 -13.03 -6.87 2.42
N TRP A 302 -13.21 -5.55 2.54
CA TRP A 302 -12.18 -4.59 2.11
C TRP A 302 -10.89 -4.69 2.94
N THR A 303 -10.98 -5.00 4.24
CA THR A 303 -9.80 -5.26 5.08
C THR A 303 -9.00 -6.44 4.57
N HIS A 304 -9.65 -7.57 4.28
CA HIS A 304 -8.94 -8.80 3.96
C HIS A 304 -8.59 -8.92 2.47
N LEU A 305 -9.35 -8.31 1.55
CA LEU A 305 -8.90 -8.06 0.18
C LEU A 305 -7.57 -7.30 0.21
N LYS A 306 -7.52 -6.21 0.98
CA LYS A 306 -6.29 -5.43 1.17
C LYS A 306 -5.15 -6.28 1.75
N GLY A 307 -5.44 -7.18 2.67
CA GLY A 307 -4.47 -8.15 3.19
C GLY A 307 -3.95 -9.13 2.13
N VAL A 308 -4.82 -9.72 1.32
CA VAL A 308 -4.46 -10.67 0.25
C VAL A 308 -3.67 -9.98 -0.86
N THR A 309 -4.14 -8.83 -1.33
CA THR A 309 -3.43 -8.02 -2.34
C THR A 309 -2.04 -7.61 -1.85
N TRP A 310 -1.86 -7.23 -0.58
CA TRP A 310 -0.51 -7.00 -0.02
C TRP A 310 0.30 -8.28 0.15
N ALA A 311 -0.30 -9.43 0.44
CA ALA A 311 0.43 -10.69 0.52
C ALA A 311 1.02 -11.09 -0.84
N LYS A 312 0.24 -10.95 -1.92
CA LYS A 312 0.71 -11.06 -3.32
C LYS A 312 1.82 -10.05 -3.60
N ASN A 313 1.60 -8.77 -3.29
CA ASN A 313 2.60 -7.73 -3.51
C ASN A 313 3.93 -8.01 -2.78
N PHE A 314 3.89 -8.39 -1.50
CA PHE A 314 5.10 -8.69 -0.74
C PHE A 314 5.89 -9.84 -1.35
N GLN A 315 5.21 -10.83 -1.94
CA GLN A 315 5.86 -11.96 -2.60
C GLN A 315 6.60 -11.60 -3.88
N ASN A 316 5.99 -10.80 -4.76
CA ASN A 316 6.68 -10.29 -5.96
C ASN A 316 7.98 -9.56 -5.61
N HIS A 317 8.10 -9.08 -4.36
CA HIS A 317 9.23 -8.32 -3.88
C HIS A 317 10.00 -9.03 -2.73
N PHE A 318 9.90 -10.36 -2.56
CA PHE A 318 10.63 -11.08 -1.52
C PHE A 318 12.14 -10.89 -1.60
N ASP A 319 12.70 -10.88 -2.82
CA ASP A 319 14.14 -10.73 -3.07
C ASP A 319 14.55 -9.25 -3.26
N LEU A 320 13.57 -8.32 -3.25
CA LEU A 320 13.75 -6.89 -3.52
C LEU A 320 13.64 -6.00 -2.26
N LEU A 321 12.77 -6.39 -1.30
CA LEU A 321 12.52 -5.61 -0.08
C LEU A 321 13.51 -5.95 1.04
N PRO A 322 14.01 -4.95 1.80
CA PRO A 322 14.86 -5.18 2.97
C PRO A 322 14.26 -6.18 3.98
N GLY A 323 15.11 -7.03 4.56
CA GLY A 323 14.70 -8.06 5.53
C GLY A 323 14.00 -7.51 6.78
N GLU A 324 14.24 -6.24 7.12
CA GLU A 324 13.57 -5.50 8.20
C GLU A 324 12.07 -5.31 7.96
N ILE A 325 11.65 -5.21 6.69
CA ILE A 325 10.24 -5.20 6.30
C ILE A 325 9.60 -6.58 6.57
N ALA A 326 10.40 -7.65 6.55
CA ALA A 326 9.99 -9.03 6.71
C ALA A 326 8.84 -9.41 5.74
N PRO A 327 8.99 -9.19 4.42
CA PRO A 327 7.89 -9.30 3.46
C PRO A 327 7.26 -10.70 3.45
N LYS A 328 8.08 -11.76 3.55
CA LYS A 328 7.62 -13.16 3.66
C LYS A 328 6.88 -13.47 4.95
N PHE A 329 7.23 -12.83 6.06
CA PHE A 329 6.44 -12.92 7.29
C PHE A 329 5.10 -12.19 7.14
N ARG A 330 5.09 -11.00 6.54
CA ARG A 330 3.85 -10.22 6.30
C ARG A 330 2.88 -10.97 5.39
N ALA A 331 3.35 -11.53 4.27
CA ALA A 331 2.52 -12.32 3.37
C ALA A 331 1.86 -13.51 4.10
N GLN A 332 2.65 -14.29 4.84
CA GLN A 332 2.12 -15.39 5.66
C GLN A 332 1.08 -14.93 6.69
N LEU A 333 1.33 -13.82 7.39
CA LEU A 333 0.46 -13.29 8.43
C LEU A 333 -0.88 -12.78 7.86
N LEU A 334 -0.83 -11.99 6.79
CA LEU A 334 -2.00 -11.42 6.14
C LEU A 334 -2.90 -12.53 5.56
N SER A 335 -2.33 -13.49 4.83
CA SER A 335 -3.07 -14.64 4.30
C SER A 335 -3.59 -15.57 5.39
N THR A 336 -2.96 -15.62 6.57
CA THR A 336 -3.52 -16.31 7.75
C THR A 336 -4.73 -15.56 8.31
N LEU A 337 -4.63 -14.24 8.50
CA LEU A 337 -5.69 -13.41 9.06
C LEU A 337 -6.93 -13.37 8.16
N ALA A 338 -6.75 -13.35 6.83
CA ALA A 338 -7.85 -13.46 5.87
C ALA A 338 -8.67 -14.74 6.08
N GLN A 339 -8.01 -15.90 6.26
CA GLN A 339 -8.68 -17.18 6.51
C GLN A 339 -9.34 -17.24 7.91
N VAL A 340 -8.73 -16.63 8.94
CA VAL A 340 -9.40 -16.47 10.25
C VAL A 340 -10.64 -15.58 10.13
N GLY A 341 -10.56 -14.52 9.34
CA GLY A 341 -11.67 -13.62 9.03
C GLY A 341 -12.82 -14.34 8.31
N VAL A 342 -12.55 -15.08 7.24
CA VAL A 342 -13.55 -15.92 6.54
C VAL A 342 -14.20 -16.91 7.50
N ASN A 343 -13.40 -17.62 8.30
CA ASN A 343 -13.93 -18.58 9.27
C ASN A 343 -14.87 -17.90 10.28
N ALA A 344 -14.48 -16.73 10.83
CA ALA A 344 -15.28 -15.99 11.81
C ALA A 344 -16.45 -15.17 11.24
N ALA A 345 -16.45 -14.86 9.95
CA ALA A 345 -17.54 -14.12 9.29
C ALA A 345 -18.58 -15.06 8.69
N ILE A 346 -18.15 -16.17 8.07
CA ILE A 346 -18.99 -17.01 7.22
C ILE A 346 -19.35 -18.35 7.88
N LEU A 347 -18.37 -19.02 8.51
CA LEU A 347 -18.51 -20.42 8.95
C LEU A 347 -18.92 -20.55 10.43
N VAL A 348 -18.32 -19.75 11.32
CA VAL A 348 -18.55 -19.76 12.77
C VAL A 348 -18.56 -18.35 13.35
N GLY A 349 -18.91 -18.18 14.63
CA GLY A 349 -18.79 -16.90 15.36
C GLY A 349 -20.07 -16.09 15.52
N GLY A 350 -21.15 -16.47 14.83
CA GLY A 350 -22.48 -15.91 14.96
C GLY A 350 -23.25 -16.48 16.16
N SER A 351 -24.15 -15.67 16.72
CA SER A 351 -24.97 -16.06 17.87
C SER A 351 -26.08 -17.06 17.56
N ARG A 352 -26.27 -17.41 16.28
CA ARG A 352 -27.22 -18.44 15.81
C ARG A 352 -26.55 -19.81 15.55
N GLY A 353 -25.24 -19.94 15.80
CA GLY A 353 -24.49 -21.18 15.58
C GLY A 353 -23.83 -21.30 14.19
N ASN A 354 -23.81 -20.20 13.45
CA ASN A 354 -23.30 -20.04 12.09
C ASN A 354 -22.17 -18.99 12.04
N GLY A 355 -21.85 -18.47 10.85
CA GLY A 355 -20.98 -17.29 10.68
C GLY A 355 -21.50 -16.03 11.39
N ALA A 356 -20.60 -15.14 11.81
CA ALA A 356 -20.98 -13.88 12.46
C ALA A 356 -21.81 -12.95 11.58
N LEU A 357 -21.68 -13.06 10.25
CA LEU A 357 -22.31 -12.17 9.27
C LEU A 357 -23.25 -12.90 8.30
N THR A 358 -23.47 -14.22 8.44
CA THR A 358 -24.36 -14.98 7.55
C THR A 358 -25.76 -15.20 8.14
N HIS A 359 -26.74 -15.50 7.29
CA HIS A 359 -28.11 -15.84 7.71
C HIS A 359 -28.34 -17.36 7.84
N GLY A 360 -28.10 -17.90 9.03
CA GLY A 360 -28.10 -19.36 9.20
C GLY A 360 -26.96 -19.98 8.40
N ASP A 361 -27.21 -21.12 7.76
CA ASP A 361 -26.20 -21.86 6.98
C ASP A 361 -26.14 -21.41 5.50
N SER A 362 -26.74 -20.26 5.14
CA SER A 362 -26.65 -19.69 3.78
C SER A 362 -25.52 -18.67 3.65
N PHE A 363 -25.17 -18.34 2.41
CA PHE A 363 -24.19 -17.29 2.08
C PHE A 363 -24.82 -15.89 1.96
N GLU A 364 -26.07 -15.70 2.41
CA GLU A 364 -26.68 -14.37 2.49
C GLU A 364 -26.07 -13.58 3.66
N PHE A 365 -25.51 -12.41 3.38
CA PHE A 365 -24.90 -11.56 4.40
C PHE A 365 -25.89 -10.60 5.08
N LEU A 366 -25.78 -10.54 6.41
CA LEU A 366 -26.40 -9.55 7.29
C LEU A 366 -25.52 -8.29 7.33
N SER A 367 -26.14 -7.12 7.34
CA SER A 367 -25.39 -5.85 7.28
C SER A 367 -24.46 -5.60 8.48
N GLU A 368 -24.91 -5.86 9.71
CA GLU A 368 -24.14 -5.46 10.90
C GLU A 368 -24.28 -6.43 12.08
N TYR A 369 -23.15 -6.73 12.73
CA TYR A 369 -23.06 -7.57 13.92
C TYR A 369 -22.17 -6.95 15.01
N HIS A 370 -22.57 -7.06 16.27
CA HIS A 370 -21.83 -6.57 17.44
C HIS A 370 -21.20 -7.77 18.19
N PRO A 371 -19.90 -8.08 17.98
CA PRO A 371 -19.34 -9.38 18.37
C PRO A 371 -19.30 -9.63 19.88
N SER A 372 -18.96 -8.61 20.68
CA SER A 372 -18.90 -8.76 22.14
C SER A 372 -20.25 -8.92 22.83
N GLU A 373 -21.35 -8.55 22.16
CA GLU A 373 -22.72 -8.73 22.66
C GLU A 373 -23.39 -10.00 22.09
N GLY A 374 -22.80 -10.61 21.05
CA GLY A 374 -23.44 -11.68 20.28
C GLY A 374 -24.73 -11.20 19.60
N ARG A 375 -24.82 -9.92 19.24
CA ARG A 375 -26.06 -9.28 18.79
C ARG A 375 -25.97 -8.85 17.34
N ILE A 376 -26.93 -9.26 16.53
CA ILE A 376 -27.13 -8.70 15.18
C ILE A 376 -27.73 -7.29 15.33
N VAL A 377 -27.19 -6.34 14.58
CA VAL A 377 -27.55 -4.92 14.62
C VAL A 377 -28.47 -4.57 13.44
N ASP A 378 -28.11 -5.02 12.23
CA ASP A 378 -28.92 -4.93 11.01
C ASP A 378 -28.91 -6.28 10.26
N GLU A 379 -30.10 -6.82 9.97
CA GLU A 379 -30.31 -8.08 9.23
C GLU A 379 -30.53 -7.85 7.72
N THR A 380 -30.51 -6.60 7.25
CA THR A 380 -30.70 -6.22 5.84
C THR A 380 -29.63 -6.86 4.96
N ARG A 381 -30.02 -7.41 3.81
CA ARG A 381 -29.13 -7.83 2.72
C ARG A 381 -28.92 -6.61 1.82
N ARG A 382 -27.67 -6.31 1.49
CA ARG A 382 -27.29 -5.13 0.70
C ARG A 382 -26.35 -5.53 -0.43
N PRO A 383 -26.54 -5.00 -1.66
CA PRO A 383 -25.62 -5.24 -2.78
C PRO A 383 -24.15 -4.96 -2.42
N HIS A 384 -23.82 -3.76 -1.91
CA HIS A 384 -22.43 -3.37 -1.59
C HIS A 384 -21.74 -4.23 -0.51
N HIS A 385 -22.50 -5.00 0.28
CA HIS A 385 -21.96 -5.96 1.23
C HIS A 385 -21.58 -7.29 0.56
N HIS A 386 -22.36 -7.70 -0.44
CA HIS A 386 -22.13 -8.95 -1.16
C HIS A 386 -21.04 -8.79 -2.22
N SER A 387 -21.00 -7.68 -2.96
CA SER A 387 -19.90 -7.33 -3.87
C SER A 387 -18.55 -7.28 -3.16
N ALA A 388 -18.46 -6.55 -2.03
CA ALA A 388 -17.23 -6.45 -1.24
C ALA A 388 -16.71 -7.82 -0.74
N MET A 389 -17.62 -8.73 -0.35
CA MET A 389 -17.26 -10.07 0.07
C MET A 389 -16.91 -10.98 -1.11
N LEU A 390 -17.67 -10.94 -2.21
CA LEU A 390 -17.43 -11.71 -3.42
C LEU A 390 -16.06 -11.37 -4.03
N TRP A 391 -15.72 -10.09 -4.09
CA TRP A 391 -14.43 -9.62 -4.59
C TRP A 391 -13.26 -10.08 -3.71
N PHE A 392 -13.38 -9.91 -2.38
CA PHE A 392 -12.40 -10.45 -1.42
C PHE A 392 -12.20 -11.96 -1.58
N LEU A 393 -13.30 -12.71 -1.64
CA LEU A 393 -13.26 -14.17 -1.74
C LEU A 393 -12.71 -14.64 -3.08
N SER A 394 -12.92 -13.88 -4.16
CA SER A 394 -12.30 -14.13 -5.47
C SER A 394 -10.78 -13.96 -5.43
N ASP A 395 -10.26 -12.87 -4.86
CA ASP A 395 -8.80 -12.66 -4.72
C ASP A 395 -8.16 -13.71 -3.78
N LEU A 396 -8.87 -14.12 -2.73
CA LEU A 396 -8.45 -15.22 -1.85
C LEU A 396 -8.50 -16.60 -2.54
N THR A 397 -9.46 -16.84 -3.43
CA THR A 397 -9.55 -18.06 -4.24
C THR A 397 -8.41 -18.14 -5.24
N SER A 398 -8.13 -17.04 -5.92
CA SER A 398 -6.95 -16.85 -6.76
C SER A 398 -5.66 -17.23 -6.01
N LEU A 399 -5.45 -16.69 -4.81
CA LEU A 399 -4.30 -17.05 -3.95
C LEU A 399 -4.30 -18.55 -3.56
N ALA A 400 -5.46 -19.13 -3.24
CA ALA A 400 -5.59 -20.50 -2.77
C ALA A 400 -5.38 -21.56 -3.87
N GLN A 401 -5.89 -21.30 -5.08
CA GLN A 401 -5.72 -22.19 -6.23
C GLN A 401 -4.30 -22.10 -6.79
N ASN A 402 -3.69 -20.92 -6.77
CA ASN A 402 -2.28 -20.71 -7.07
C ASN A 402 -1.35 -21.13 -5.90
N GLY A 403 -1.63 -22.30 -5.30
CA GLY A 403 -0.73 -22.99 -4.39
C GLY A 403 -0.44 -22.29 -3.05
N TRP A 404 -1.23 -21.30 -2.64
CA TRP A 404 -0.96 -20.46 -1.47
C TRP A 404 0.43 -19.79 -1.55
N PHE A 405 0.71 -19.21 -2.70
CA PHE A 405 1.90 -18.39 -2.94
C PHE A 405 2.16 -17.40 -1.77
N GLY A 406 3.43 -17.33 -1.35
CA GLY A 406 3.89 -16.46 -0.26
C GLY A 406 3.52 -16.95 1.14
N TYR A 407 2.67 -17.96 1.25
CA TYR A 407 2.23 -18.58 2.49
C TYR A 407 2.92 -19.94 2.69
N VAL A 408 3.92 -19.97 3.57
CA VAL A 408 4.64 -21.19 3.97
C VAL A 408 4.38 -21.47 5.46
N ASN A 409 3.10 -21.47 5.88
CA ASN A 409 2.76 -21.50 7.30
C ASN A 409 1.80 -22.65 7.65
N PRO A 410 2.30 -23.73 8.25
CA PRO A 410 2.78 -24.94 7.55
C PRO A 410 1.68 -25.68 6.74
N ARG A 411 0.43 -25.22 6.80
CA ARG A 411 -0.76 -25.72 6.10
C ARG A 411 -1.85 -24.64 6.06
N PRO A 412 -2.68 -24.50 5.01
CA PRO A 412 -3.85 -23.61 5.01
C PRO A 412 -4.74 -23.80 6.25
N LEU A 413 -5.40 -22.74 6.71
CA LEU A 413 -6.42 -22.83 7.76
C LEU A 413 -7.71 -23.43 7.19
N ILE A 414 -8.21 -22.85 6.11
CA ILE A 414 -9.34 -23.37 5.33
C ILE A 414 -8.74 -24.07 4.11
N PRO A 415 -9.18 -25.30 3.76
CA PRO A 415 -8.68 -25.99 2.58
C PRO A 415 -9.08 -25.22 1.30
N LYS A 416 -8.29 -25.35 0.22
CA LYS A 416 -8.59 -24.63 -1.04
C LYS A 416 -9.93 -25.06 -1.66
N GLU A 417 -10.27 -26.34 -1.51
CA GLU A 417 -11.47 -27.01 -2.02
C GLU A 417 -11.87 -28.11 -1.01
N ALA A 418 -13.10 -28.62 -1.08
CA ALA A 418 -13.63 -29.59 -0.15
C ALA A 418 -12.81 -30.89 -0.13
N GLY A 419 -12.32 -31.28 1.04
CA GLY A 419 -11.49 -32.48 1.23
C GLY A 419 -10.00 -32.32 0.88
N ALA A 420 -9.55 -31.13 0.48
CA ALA A 420 -8.13 -30.80 0.46
C ALA A 420 -7.58 -30.57 1.89
N ASP A 421 -6.26 -30.39 2.00
CA ASP A 421 -5.58 -30.29 3.29
C ASP A 421 -5.81 -28.90 3.96
N GLY A 422 -6.29 -28.91 5.20
CA GLY A 422 -6.60 -27.73 6.00
C GLY A 422 -6.46 -27.99 7.50
N VAL A 423 -6.25 -26.94 8.30
CA VAL A 423 -6.20 -27.05 9.78
C VAL A 423 -7.60 -27.10 10.38
N PHE A 424 -8.52 -26.29 9.87
CA PHE A 424 -9.94 -26.48 10.12
C PHE A 424 -10.45 -27.61 9.21
N ASP A 425 -11.49 -28.30 9.67
CA ASP A 425 -12.18 -29.39 8.94
C ASP A 425 -13.62 -28.96 8.57
N PRO A 426 -13.82 -27.84 7.84
CA PRO A 426 -15.13 -27.46 7.32
C PRO A 426 -15.54 -28.40 6.18
N PRO A 427 -16.86 -28.56 5.92
CA PRO A 427 -17.36 -29.36 4.81
C PRO A 427 -17.13 -28.72 3.42
N VAL A 428 -16.55 -27.51 3.36
CA VAL A 428 -16.34 -26.67 2.18
C VAL A 428 -14.97 -26.00 2.23
N GLY A 429 -14.32 -25.83 1.08
CA GLY A 429 -13.10 -25.05 0.96
C GLY A 429 -13.34 -23.61 0.52
N ILE A 430 -12.26 -22.88 0.24
CA ILE A 430 -12.29 -21.51 -0.27
C ILE A 430 -13.06 -21.41 -1.60
N GLN A 431 -12.88 -22.37 -2.51
CA GLN A 431 -13.59 -22.42 -3.79
C GLN A 431 -15.11 -22.49 -3.58
N GLU A 432 -15.60 -23.48 -2.82
CA GLU A 432 -17.05 -23.68 -2.64
C GLU A 432 -17.71 -22.56 -1.83
N ILE A 433 -16.96 -21.89 -0.95
CA ILE A 433 -17.42 -20.66 -0.27
C ILE A 433 -17.59 -19.52 -1.28
N THR A 434 -16.65 -19.35 -2.20
CA THR A 434 -16.65 -18.26 -3.19
C THR A 434 -17.73 -18.46 -4.24
N ASP A 435 -17.81 -19.66 -4.83
CA ASP A 435 -18.86 -20.02 -5.79
C ASP A 435 -20.26 -19.91 -5.13
N GLY A 436 -20.40 -20.35 -3.87
CA GLY A 436 -21.63 -20.24 -3.11
C GLY A 436 -22.04 -18.81 -2.75
N VAL A 437 -21.07 -17.93 -2.45
CA VAL A 437 -21.32 -16.49 -2.28
C VAL A 437 -21.70 -15.82 -3.60
N ALA A 438 -21.06 -16.20 -4.72
CA ALA A 438 -21.42 -15.69 -6.04
C ALA A 438 -22.87 -16.06 -6.41
N GLN A 439 -23.23 -17.34 -6.26
CA GLN A 439 -24.61 -17.82 -6.46
C GLN A 439 -25.60 -17.09 -5.56
N ALA A 440 -25.35 -17.03 -4.25
CA ALA A 440 -26.25 -16.33 -3.32
C ALA A 440 -26.37 -14.83 -3.62
N THR A 441 -25.33 -14.19 -4.17
CA THR A 441 -25.38 -12.78 -4.59
C THR A 441 -26.26 -12.60 -5.83
N MET A 442 -26.09 -13.45 -6.84
CA MET A 442 -26.89 -13.40 -8.08
C MET A 442 -28.35 -13.81 -7.85
N ASP A 443 -28.62 -14.74 -6.92
CA ASP A 443 -29.97 -15.16 -6.54
C ASP A 443 -30.70 -14.13 -5.65
N LEU A 444 -29.98 -13.31 -4.89
CA LEU A 444 -30.54 -12.31 -3.98
C LEU A 444 -30.90 -10.98 -4.65
N PHE A 445 -30.18 -10.61 -5.71
CA PHE A 445 -30.28 -9.31 -6.34
C PHE A 445 -30.38 -9.49 -7.85
N ASP A 446 -31.59 -9.34 -8.41
CA ASP A 446 -31.71 -9.12 -9.85
C ASP A 446 -30.91 -7.86 -10.24
N ALA A 447 -30.32 -7.81 -11.44
CA ALA A 447 -29.45 -6.70 -11.83
C ALA A 447 -30.11 -5.30 -11.69
N SER A 448 -31.41 -5.20 -11.94
CA SER A 448 -32.18 -3.95 -11.75
C SER A 448 -32.58 -3.68 -10.28
N GLU A 449 -32.58 -4.70 -9.42
CA GLU A 449 -32.75 -4.54 -7.98
C GLU A 449 -31.50 -3.91 -7.34
N VAL A 450 -30.28 -4.21 -7.82
CA VAL A 450 -29.06 -3.55 -7.35
C VAL A 450 -29.16 -2.02 -7.44
N ALA A 451 -29.60 -1.50 -8.60
CA ALA A 451 -29.77 -0.07 -8.81
C ALA A 451 -30.89 0.55 -7.96
N SER A 452 -32.00 -0.16 -7.76
CA SER A 452 -33.18 0.37 -7.06
C SER A 452 -33.16 0.17 -5.53
N MET A 453 -32.35 -0.77 -5.04
CA MET A 453 -32.05 -0.91 -3.61
C MET A 453 -31.03 0.12 -3.12
N GLU A 454 -30.09 0.52 -3.98
CA GLU A 454 -29.00 1.43 -3.63
C GLU A 454 -28.81 2.53 -4.68
N SER A 455 -28.08 2.26 -5.77
CA SER A 455 -27.81 3.21 -6.86
C SER A 455 -27.06 2.54 -8.02
N THR A 456 -26.89 3.24 -9.15
CA THR A 456 -25.99 2.81 -10.23
C THR A 456 -24.51 2.75 -9.80
N ARG A 457 -24.12 3.46 -8.73
CA ARG A 457 -22.80 3.28 -8.07
C ARG A 457 -22.60 1.82 -7.63
N SER A 458 -23.61 1.24 -6.98
CA SER A 458 -23.59 -0.16 -6.53
C SER A 458 -23.63 -1.15 -7.69
N VAL A 459 -24.23 -0.78 -8.84
CA VAL A 459 -24.15 -1.58 -10.09
C VAL A 459 -22.71 -1.63 -10.59
N GLY A 460 -22.00 -0.50 -10.61
CA GLY A 460 -20.57 -0.44 -10.95
C GLY A 460 -19.70 -1.31 -10.03
N GLU A 461 -19.95 -1.27 -8.72
CA GLU A 461 -19.21 -2.12 -7.77
C GLU A 461 -19.53 -3.60 -7.96
N MET A 462 -20.81 -3.94 -8.20
CA MET A 462 -21.21 -5.33 -8.46
C MET A 462 -20.59 -5.86 -9.76
N LEU A 463 -20.54 -5.05 -10.83
CA LEU A 463 -19.81 -5.38 -12.07
C LEU A 463 -18.34 -5.68 -11.80
N GLY A 464 -17.66 -4.87 -10.98
CA GLY A 464 -16.27 -5.11 -10.58
C GLY A 464 -16.08 -6.42 -9.80
N ALA A 465 -16.94 -6.69 -8.82
CA ALA A 465 -16.91 -7.92 -8.03
C ALA A 465 -17.18 -9.18 -8.89
N VAL A 466 -18.14 -9.12 -9.82
CA VAL A 466 -18.46 -10.23 -10.73
C VAL A 466 -17.34 -10.43 -11.77
N GLY A 467 -16.74 -9.35 -12.28
CA GLY A 467 -15.56 -9.41 -13.15
C GLY A 467 -14.34 -10.04 -12.48
N TYR A 468 -14.15 -9.80 -11.18
CA TYR A 468 -13.14 -10.48 -10.37
C TYR A 468 -13.46 -11.97 -10.11
N TYR A 469 -14.74 -12.32 -9.98
CA TYR A 469 -15.18 -13.70 -9.77
C TYR A 469 -15.07 -14.57 -11.02
N GLY A 470 -15.41 -14.06 -12.22
CA GLY A 470 -15.46 -14.85 -13.46
C GLY A 470 -14.21 -15.71 -13.75
N PRO A 471 -12.98 -15.18 -13.65
CA PRO A 471 -11.75 -15.95 -13.81
C PRO A 471 -11.55 -17.05 -12.75
N GLN A 472 -12.15 -16.89 -11.56
CA GLN A 472 -12.00 -17.79 -10.40
C GLN A 472 -13.18 -18.76 -10.20
N ALA A 473 -14.22 -18.64 -11.02
CA ALA A 473 -15.41 -19.50 -10.97
C ALA A 473 -15.03 -20.98 -11.16
N GLY A 474 -15.51 -21.84 -10.25
CA GLY A 474 -15.08 -23.24 -10.13
C GLY A 474 -15.36 -24.13 -11.34
N ASP A 475 -16.31 -23.75 -12.20
CA ASP A 475 -16.62 -24.43 -13.46
C ASP A 475 -17.12 -23.47 -14.56
N ASP A 476 -17.36 -24.04 -15.76
CA ASP A 476 -17.78 -23.28 -16.94
C ASP A 476 -19.25 -22.81 -16.88
N ASP A 477 -20.12 -23.50 -16.14
CA ASP A 477 -21.53 -23.12 -15.97
C ASP A 477 -21.62 -21.90 -15.03
N LEU A 478 -20.85 -21.92 -13.94
CA LEU A 478 -20.68 -20.80 -13.01
C LEU A 478 -20.08 -19.56 -13.71
N ARG A 479 -19.07 -19.74 -14.55
CA ARG A 479 -18.46 -18.65 -15.32
C ARG A 479 -19.42 -18.06 -16.34
N SER A 480 -20.20 -18.90 -17.01
CA SER A 480 -21.25 -18.45 -17.94
C SER A 480 -22.34 -17.65 -17.19
N SER A 481 -22.76 -18.11 -16.01
CA SER A 481 -23.73 -17.39 -15.16
C SER A 481 -23.20 -16.01 -14.72
N ALA A 482 -21.90 -15.90 -14.41
CA ALA A 482 -21.28 -14.62 -14.07
C ALA A 482 -21.26 -13.65 -15.27
N ALA A 483 -20.94 -14.14 -16.47
CA ALA A 483 -20.96 -13.34 -17.70
C ALA A 483 -22.38 -12.89 -18.11
N ASP A 484 -23.38 -13.76 -17.96
CA ASP A 484 -24.80 -13.42 -18.19
C ASP A 484 -25.27 -12.35 -17.20
N TYR A 485 -24.96 -12.49 -15.91
CA TYR A 485 -25.31 -11.52 -14.88
C TYR A 485 -24.58 -10.18 -15.04
N ALA A 486 -23.30 -10.19 -15.42
CA ALA A 486 -22.56 -8.97 -15.73
C ALA A 486 -23.11 -8.24 -16.97
N ASN A 487 -23.55 -8.96 -18.01
CA ASN A 487 -24.27 -8.33 -19.12
C ASN A 487 -25.58 -7.68 -18.66
N ALA A 488 -26.36 -8.34 -17.78
CA ALA A 488 -27.59 -7.76 -17.24
C ALA A 488 -27.33 -6.51 -16.37
N LEU A 489 -26.24 -6.48 -15.59
CA LEU A 489 -25.82 -5.28 -14.85
C LEU A 489 -25.37 -4.16 -15.78
N ALA A 490 -24.65 -4.48 -16.86
CA ALA A 490 -24.24 -3.50 -17.86
C ALA A 490 -25.43 -2.91 -18.62
N ASP A 491 -26.44 -3.73 -18.95
CA ASP A 491 -27.69 -3.25 -19.56
C ASP A 491 -28.43 -2.26 -18.62
N VAL A 492 -28.35 -2.44 -17.30
CA VAL A 492 -28.88 -1.48 -16.30
C VAL A 492 -28.09 -0.16 -16.29
N VAL A 493 -26.78 -0.20 -16.58
CA VAL A 493 -25.99 1.02 -16.78
C VAL A 493 -26.43 1.72 -18.07
N ASP A 494 -26.55 1.00 -19.18
CA ASP A 494 -26.97 1.55 -20.47
C ASP A 494 -28.39 2.17 -20.38
N ASP A 495 -29.33 1.55 -19.65
CA ASP A 495 -30.67 2.08 -19.35
C ASP A 495 -30.66 3.37 -18.49
N ASN A 496 -29.58 3.63 -17.75
CA ASN A 496 -29.37 4.84 -16.94
C ASN A 496 -28.33 5.80 -17.56
N LEU A 497 -27.86 5.56 -18.79
CA LEU A 497 -26.87 6.40 -19.45
C LEU A 497 -27.56 7.51 -20.25
N SER A 498 -27.23 8.77 -19.97
CA SER A 498 -27.61 9.88 -20.85
C SER A 498 -26.62 9.98 -22.02
N GLY A 499 -27.08 10.43 -23.18
CA GLY A 499 -26.34 10.37 -24.46
C GLY A 499 -25.09 11.25 -24.61
N ASN A 500 -24.49 11.68 -23.50
CA ASN A 500 -23.19 12.33 -23.38
C ASN A 500 -22.24 11.57 -22.41
N GLY A 501 -22.57 10.34 -22.01
CA GLY A 501 -21.76 9.50 -21.13
C GLY A 501 -22.04 9.65 -19.62
N ARG A 502 -22.91 10.58 -19.20
CA ARG A 502 -23.28 10.73 -17.78
C ARG A 502 -24.20 9.59 -17.34
N VAL A 503 -23.86 8.93 -16.24
CA VAL A 503 -24.68 7.89 -15.59
C VAL A 503 -25.64 8.51 -14.59
N GLU A 504 -26.94 8.24 -14.72
CA GLU A 504 -27.99 8.72 -13.82
C GLU A 504 -28.15 7.81 -12.58
N SER A 505 -28.94 8.26 -11.60
CA SER A 505 -29.30 7.48 -10.39
C SER A 505 -28.12 6.97 -9.55
N GLY A 506 -27.03 7.73 -9.50
CA GLY A 506 -25.77 7.40 -8.83
C GLY A 506 -25.66 7.84 -7.36
N ALA A 507 -24.42 8.02 -6.92
CA ALA A 507 -24.07 8.68 -5.67
C ALA A 507 -24.31 10.20 -5.73
N GLU A 508 -24.25 10.86 -4.58
CA GLU A 508 -24.28 12.34 -4.51
C GLU A 508 -23.08 12.96 -5.23
N ASN A 509 -21.90 12.34 -5.16
CA ASN A 509 -20.74 12.67 -5.99
C ASN A 509 -20.85 11.96 -7.36
N GLN A 510 -21.09 12.75 -8.42
CA GLN A 510 -21.24 12.22 -9.77
C GLN A 510 -19.93 11.66 -10.33
N ALA A 511 -18.77 12.26 -10.01
CA ALA A 511 -17.47 11.77 -10.48
C ALA A 511 -17.13 10.39 -9.91
N ALA A 512 -17.47 10.15 -8.64
CA ALA A 512 -17.42 8.82 -8.04
C ALA A 512 -18.33 7.81 -8.77
N THR A 513 -19.56 8.21 -9.12
CA THR A 513 -20.47 7.37 -9.92
C THR A 513 -19.86 6.98 -11.26
N GLN A 514 -19.31 7.94 -12.01
CA GLN A 514 -18.65 7.64 -13.28
C GLN A 514 -17.46 6.69 -13.08
N GLY A 515 -16.62 6.96 -12.08
CA GLY A 515 -15.38 6.22 -11.83
C GLY A 515 -15.63 4.73 -11.61
N ILE A 516 -16.50 4.37 -10.66
CA ILE A 516 -16.80 2.96 -10.35
C ILE A 516 -17.60 2.25 -11.45
N VAL A 517 -18.47 2.96 -12.17
CA VAL A 517 -19.22 2.37 -13.28
C VAL A 517 -18.28 2.08 -14.45
N ALA A 518 -17.41 3.02 -14.83
CA ALA A 518 -16.36 2.76 -15.83
C ALA A 518 -15.46 1.59 -15.43
N GLN A 519 -15.02 1.57 -14.16
CA GLN A 519 -14.17 0.52 -13.64
C GLN A 519 -14.84 -0.86 -13.70
N GLY A 520 -16.09 -0.95 -13.23
CA GLY A 520 -16.90 -2.17 -13.26
C GLY A 520 -17.11 -2.68 -14.69
N LEU A 521 -17.49 -1.82 -15.63
CA LEU A 521 -17.68 -2.19 -17.03
C LEU A 521 -16.38 -2.74 -17.66
N LEU A 522 -15.23 -2.10 -17.42
CA LEU A 522 -13.94 -2.52 -17.98
C LEU A 522 -13.45 -3.85 -17.40
N TRP A 523 -13.66 -4.06 -16.09
CA TRP A 523 -13.33 -5.32 -15.43
C TRP A 523 -14.26 -6.47 -15.80
N ALA A 524 -15.56 -6.22 -15.89
CA ALA A 524 -16.52 -7.20 -16.40
C ALA A 524 -16.18 -7.60 -17.85
N SER A 525 -15.71 -6.66 -18.67
CA SER A 525 -15.25 -6.90 -20.05
C SER A 525 -13.95 -7.71 -20.16
N GLN A 526 -13.35 -8.15 -19.05
CA GLN A 526 -12.26 -9.15 -19.08
C GLN A 526 -12.79 -10.59 -19.14
N MET A 527 -14.10 -10.81 -18.98
CA MET A 527 -14.73 -12.12 -19.09
C MET A 527 -15.14 -12.44 -20.52
N ASP A 528 -14.94 -13.68 -20.94
CA ASP A 528 -15.46 -14.19 -22.22
C ASP A 528 -16.98 -13.96 -22.34
N GLY A 529 -17.41 -13.23 -23.37
CA GLY A 529 -18.82 -12.95 -23.63
C GLY A 529 -19.35 -11.63 -23.05
N VAL A 530 -18.51 -10.81 -22.43
CA VAL A 530 -18.84 -9.44 -22.02
C VAL A 530 -17.92 -8.45 -22.75
N ASP A 531 -18.49 -7.45 -23.41
CA ASP A 531 -17.73 -6.29 -23.92
C ASP A 531 -18.57 -5.03 -23.77
N ARG A 532 -18.09 -4.11 -22.92
CA ARG A 532 -18.68 -2.80 -22.63
C ARG A 532 -17.62 -1.70 -22.66
N SER A 533 -16.53 -1.94 -23.39
CA SER A 533 -15.38 -1.04 -23.49
C SER A 533 -15.76 0.33 -24.07
N ASP A 534 -16.68 0.34 -25.05
CA ASP A 534 -17.21 1.57 -25.66
C ASP A 534 -18.06 2.37 -24.65
N THR A 535 -19.03 1.75 -23.98
CA THR A 535 -19.82 2.38 -22.90
C THR A 535 -18.91 2.96 -21.82
N ALA A 536 -17.92 2.20 -21.36
CA ALA A 536 -16.96 2.67 -20.36
C ALA A 536 -16.14 3.88 -20.84
N SER A 537 -15.77 3.91 -22.13
CA SER A 537 -15.04 5.05 -22.73
C SER A 537 -15.88 6.33 -22.74
N GLU A 538 -17.20 6.23 -22.97
CA GLU A 538 -18.15 7.36 -22.85
C GLU A 538 -18.31 7.81 -21.38
N VAL A 539 -18.42 6.86 -20.45
CA VAL A 539 -18.53 7.14 -19.00
C VAL A 539 -17.29 7.86 -18.46
N VAL A 540 -16.09 7.38 -18.82
CA VAL A 540 -14.83 8.08 -18.51
C VAL A 540 -14.75 9.43 -19.23
N GLY A 541 -15.27 9.52 -20.45
CA GLY A 541 -15.39 10.77 -21.21
C GLY A 541 -16.08 11.86 -20.42
N TYR A 542 -17.32 11.64 -19.99
CA TYR A 542 -18.05 12.61 -19.18
C TYR A 542 -17.31 12.95 -17.88
N MET A 543 -16.66 11.98 -17.24
CA MET A 543 -15.89 12.19 -16.02
C MET A 543 -14.69 13.14 -16.22
N THR A 544 -13.87 12.92 -17.26
CA THR A 544 -12.66 13.73 -17.49
C THR A 544 -12.93 15.04 -18.20
N ASP A 545 -14.05 15.13 -18.93
CA ASP A 545 -14.30 16.23 -19.86
C ASP A 545 -15.31 17.24 -19.28
N GLU A 546 -16.23 16.81 -18.41
CA GLU A 546 -17.32 17.65 -17.85
C GLU A 546 -17.28 17.76 -16.31
N LEU A 547 -16.64 16.83 -15.59
CA LEU A 547 -16.55 16.85 -14.11
C LEU A 547 -15.16 17.22 -13.56
N TRP A 548 -14.14 17.34 -14.42
CA TRP A 548 -12.80 17.75 -14.01
C TRP A 548 -12.72 19.28 -13.88
N ASP A 549 -12.51 19.77 -12.66
CA ASP A 549 -12.14 21.17 -12.43
C ASP A 549 -10.60 21.29 -12.52
N ALA A 550 -10.13 21.85 -13.63
CA ALA A 550 -8.72 22.04 -13.90
C ALA A 550 -8.08 23.18 -13.09
N ASP A 551 -8.86 24.14 -12.59
CA ASP A 551 -8.36 25.25 -11.77
C ASP A 551 -8.23 24.80 -10.29
N ALA A 552 -9.19 24.02 -9.78
CA ALA A 552 -9.10 23.37 -8.47
C ALA A 552 -8.16 22.15 -8.46
N GLY A 553 -7.96 21.51 -9.62
CA GLY A 553 -7.20 20.27 -9.76
C GLY A 553 -7.87 19.07 -9.09
N THR A 554 -9.21 19.05 -9.02
CA THR A 554 -9.99 17.94 -8.46
C THR A 554 -11.30 17.74 -9.25
N PHE A 555 -12.11 16.76 -8.86
CA PHE A 555 -13.39 16.48 -9.51
C PHE A 555 -14.55 17.13 -8.78
N MET A 556 -15.45 17.74 -9.55
CA MET A 556 -16.69 18.30 -9.06
C MET A 556 -17.65 17.21 -8.62
N SER A 557 -18.35 17.41 -7.49
CA SER A 557 -19.48 16.55 -7.09
C SER A 557 -20.61 16.57 -8.13
N GLY A 558 -20.79 17.69 -8.83
CA GLY A 558 -21.71 17.88 -9.95
C GLY A 558 -21.36 19.15 -10.74
N THR A 559 -21.81 19.23 -12.00
CA THR A 559 -21.40 20.28 -12.96
C THR A 559 -21.82 21.71 -12.60
N ASP A 560 -22.78 21.87 -11.68
CA ASP A 560 -23.29 23.16 -11.22
C ASP A 560 -22.87 23.46 -9.76
N ASP A 561 -22.07 22.59 -9.14
CA ASP A 561 -21.65 22.75 -7.75
C ASP A 561 -20.46 23.72 -7.61
N SER A 562 -20.43 24.44 -6.50
CA SER A 562 -19.31 25.30 -6.06
C SER A 562 -18.57 24.74 -4.84
N THR A 563 -18.99 23.56 -4.36
CA THR A 563 -18.47 22.91 -3.17
C THR A 563 -18.40 21.41 -3.42
N TYR A 564 -17.22 20.82 -3.29
CA TYR A 564 -16.97 19.43 -3.68
C TYR A 564 -16.71 18.57 -2.45
N ALA A 565 -17.75 17.86 -2.00
CA ALA A 565 -17.64 16.85 -0.96
C ALA A 565 -17.08 15.55 -1.57
N ILE A 566 -16.00 15.04 -0.97
CA ILE A 566 -15.28 13.84 -1.41
C ILE A 566 -15.01 12.97 -0.19
N THR A 567 -15.77 11.88 -0.07
CA THR A 567 -15.49 10.82 0.91
C THR A 567 -14.26 10.00 0.47
N ALA A 568 -13.68 9.26 1.42
CA ALA A 568 -12.68 8.24 1.08
C ALA A 568 -13.21 7.26 0.03
N ARG A 569 -14.52 6.93 0.05
CA ARG A 569 -15.10 6.06 -0.96
C ARG A 569 -15.22 6.72 -2.34
N ASP A 570 -15.57 8.00 -2.39
CA ASP A 570 -15.63 8.76 -3.65
C ASP A 570 -14.25 8.84 -4.31
N ALA A 571 -13.22 9.17 -3.53
CA ALA A 571 -11.84 9.18 -4.02
C ALA A 571 -11.39 7.80 -4.52
N GLY A 572 -11.81 6.71 -3.85
CA GLY A 572 -11.53 5.36 -4.31
C GLY A 572 -12.18 5.04 -5.66
N ASP A 573 -13.45 5.40 -5.85
CA ASP A 573 -14.16 5.20 -7.11
C ASP A 573 -13.53 6.01 -8.26
N ILE A 574 -13.11 7.25 -7.98
CA ILE A 574 -12.41 8.14 -8.92
C ILE A 574 -11.04 7.56 -9.31
N THR A 575 -10.19 7.22 -8.34
CA THR A 575 -8.88 6.59 -8.56
C THR A 575 -9.01 5.29 -9.35
N GLY A 576 -10.02 4.48 -9.02
CA GLY A 576 -10.31 3.23 -9.70
C GLY A 576 -10.68 3.40 -11.17
N GLY A 577 -11.59 4.32 -11.47
CA GLY A 577 -11.99 4.65 -12.85
C GLY A 577 -10.83 5.17 -13.69
N LEU A 578 -10.01 6.08 -13.15
CA LEU A 578 -8.80 6.58 -13.83
C LEU A 578 -7.78 5.47 -14.08
N ASN A 579 -7.55 4.59 -13.10
CA ASN A 579 -6.64 3.46 -13.24
C ASN A 579 -7.11 2.47 -14.32
N ALA A 580 -8.39 2.13 -14.38
CA ALA A 580 -8.92 1.25 -15.43
C ALA A 580 -8.92 1.90 -16.82
N ALA A 581 -9.17 3.22 -16.91
CA ALA A 581 -9.05 3.97 -18.17
C ALA A 581 -7.62 3.97 -18.73
N ASP A 582 -6.60 4.03 -17.87
CA ASP A 582 -5.19 3.87 -18.26
C ASP A 582 -4.86 2.41 -18.62
N ALA A 583 -5.20 1.47 -17.73
CA ALA A 583 -4.77 0.08 -17.84
C ALA A 583 -5.47 -0.73 -18.94
N VAL A 584 -6.75 -0.44 -19.22
CA VAL A 584 -7.56 -1.20 -20.19
C VAL A 584 -7.80 -0.42 -21.48
N LEU A 585 -8.13 0.88 -21.40
CA LEU A 585 -8.41 1.72 -22.59
C LEU A 585 -7.16 2.43 -23.14
N GLY A 586 -6.08 2.54 -22.37
CA GLY A 586 -4.89 3.30 -22.77
C GLY A 586 -5.16 4.80 -22.97
N ARG A 587 -6.14 5.37 -22.25
CA ARG A 587 -6.58 6.77 -22.42
C ARG A 587 -5.46 7.75 -22.01
N SER A 588 -5.04 8.61 -22.93
CA SER A 588 -4.03 9.64 -22.66
C SER A 588 -4.54 10.71 -21.68
N GLY A 589 -3.65 11.27 -20.85
CA GLY A 589 -3.96 12.39 -19.94
C GLY A 589 -4.46 11.98 -18.56
N VAL A 590 -4.96 10.74 -18.39
CA VAL A 590 -5.55 10.29 -17.11
C VAL A 590 -4.52 10.12 -15.99
N ARG A 591 -3.23 9.93 -16.34
CA ARG A 591 -2.13 9.83 -15.37
C ARG A 591 -1.78 11.18 -14.76
N GLU A 592 -1.79 12.21 -15.61
CA GLU A 592 -1.61 13.61 -15.25
C GLU A 592 -2.80 14.08 -14.41
N THR A 593 -4.04 13.78 -14.84
CA THR A 593 -5.26 14.02 -14.05
C THR A 593 -5.21 13.33 -12.69
N PHE A 594 -4.82 12.05 -12.62
CA PHE A 594 -4.66 11.33 -11.35
C PHE A 594 -3.62 11.99 -10.45
N ALA A 595 -2.47 12.41 -10.99
CA ALA A 595 -1.43 13.05 -10.19
C ALA A 595 -1.89 14.36 -9.55
N THR A 596 -2.54 15.23 -10.33
CA THR A 596 -3.11 16.49 -9.84
C THR A 596 -4.23 16.23 -8.83
N PHE A 597 -5.17 15.32 -9.14
CA PHE A 597 -6.25 14.91 -8.23
C PHE A 597 -5.73 14.42 -6.89
N PHE A 598 -4.69 13.58 -6.91
CA PHE A 598 -4.08 13.03 -5.71
C PHE A 598 -3.44 14.14 -4.87
N ASN A 599 -2.63 15.02 -5.49
CA ASN A 599 -1.97 16.11 -4.78
C ASN A 599 -2.98 17.07 -4.13
N GLN A 600 -4.02 17.49 -4.87
CA GLN A 600 -5.01 18.44 -4.37
C GLN A 600 -5.95 17.80 -3.35
N THR A 601 -6.42 16.58 -3.55
CA THR A 601 -7.44 15.97 -2.66
C THR A 601 -6.81 15.25 -1.47
N PHE A 602 -5.71 14.51 -1.67
CA PHE A 602 -5.09 13.70 -0.63
C PHE A 602 -4.14 14.52 0.22
N ASN A 603 -3.30 15.35 -0.41
CA ASN A 603 -2.22 16.05 0.29
C ASN A 603 -2.65 17.45 0.74
N ARG A 604 -3.11 18.32 -0.19
CA ARG A 604 -3.63 19.67 0.13
C ARG A 604 -4.94 19.58 0.92
N GLY A 605 -5.89 18.79 0.43
CA GLY A 605 -7.19 18.55 1.05
C GLY A 605 -7.14 17.71 2.32
N ARG A 606 -6.02 17.03 2.56
CA ARG A 606 -5.79 16.15 3.72
C ARG A 606 -6.78 14.99 3.81
N LEU A 607 -7.23 14.43 2.68
CA LEU A 607 -7.91 13.14 2.73
C LEU A 607 -6.99 12.10 3.37
N GLN A 608 -5.68 12.10 3.06
CA GLN A 608 -4.68 11.50 3.94
C GLN A 608 -4.32 12.50 5.06
N ARG A 609 -4.52 12.13 6.33
CA ARG A 609 -4.36 13.09 7.44
C ARG A 609 -2.91 13.34 7.87
N ALA A 610 -2.02 12.40 7.60
CA ALA A 610 -0.63 12.38 8.06
C ALA A 610 0.23 11.40 7.26
N GLU A 611 1.53 11.62 7.22
CA GLU A 611 2.52 10.78 6.55
C GLU A 611 3.34 9.94 7.52
N ARG A 612 4.30 9.16 7.00
CA ARG A 612 5.39 8.57 7.79
C ARG A 612 6.74 8.87 7.10
N PRO A 613 7.88 8.76 7.79
CA PRO A 613 9.18 9.10 7.21
C PRO A 613 9.52 8.49 5.84
N PRO A 614 9.08 7.26 5.46
CA PRO A 614 9.37 6.70 4.14
C PRO A 614 8.69 7.36 2.94
N SER A 615 7.54 8.03 3.13
CA SER A 615 6.86 8.79 2.07
C SER A 615 7.16 10.29 2.14
N ARG A 616 7.37 10.83 3.34
CA ARG A 616 7.41 12.26 3.59
C ARG A 616 8.60 12.97 2.93
N SER A 617 8.30 14.07 2.24
CA SER A 617 9.29 15.03 1.71
C SER A 617 9.04 16.41 2.31
N GLU A 618 10.04 16.98 3.00
CA GLU A 618 9.98 18.36 3.53
C GLU A 618 9.82 19.42 2.41
N ASN A 619 10.21 19.06 1.18
CA ASN A 619 10.14 19.92 -0.01
C ASN A 619 8.93 19.60 -0.90
N ALA A 620 7.97 18.79 -0.43
CA ALA A 620 6.70 18.60 -1.12
C ALA A 620 5.93 19.92 -1.18
N GLU A 621 5.05 20.07 -2.18
CA GLU A 621 4.19 21.24 -2.32
C GLU A 621 3.18 21.35 -1.16
N HIS A 622 2.59 20.20 -0.80
CA HIS A 622 1.59 20.06 0.26
C HIS A 622 2.04 19.02 1.31
N PRO A 623 3.08 19.30 2.11
CA PRO A 623 3.66 18.32 3.02
C PRO A 623 2.70 18.02 4.18
N LEU A 624 2.43 16.74 4.43
CA LEU A 624 1.58 16.32 5.54
C LEU A 624 2.38 16.24 6.86
N PRO A 625 1.70 16.40 8.02
CA PRO A 625 2.34 16.25 9.32
C PRO A 625 2.74 14.79 9.56
N LEU A 626 3.77 14.59 10.39
CA LEU A 626 4.05 13.28 10.97
C LEU A 626 2.98 12.90 12.02
N PRO A 627 2.79 11.62 12.36
CA PRO A 627 1.69 11.16 13.21
C PRO A 627 1.60 11.88 14.58
N PRO A 628 2.70 12.15 15.32
CA PRO A 628 2.65 12.90 16.58
C PRO A 628 2.20 14.36 16.45
N GLU A 629 2.34 14.94 15.25
CA GLU A 629 2.04 16.35 14.95
C GLU A 629 0.70 16.52 14.22
N ALA A 630 0.03 15.43 13.86
CA ALA A 630 -1.25 15.39 13.15
C ALA A 630 -2.46 15.85 13.98
N GLY A 631 -2.25 16.53 15.11
CA GLY A 631 -3.30 17.02 16.01
C GLY A 631 -3.72 16.05 17.11
N GLY A 632 -4.45 16.57 18.12
CA GLY A 632 -4.77 15.84 19.34
C GLY A 632 -3.69 15.94 20.43
N GLU A 633 -3.89 15.26 21.57
CA GLU A 633 -2.94 15.30 22.70
C GLU A 633 -1.62 14.57 22.42
N PHE A 634 -1.69 13.47 21.65
CA PHE A 634 -0.54 12.60 21.34
C PHE A 634 -0.34 12.37 19.83
N GLY A 635 -1.11 13.05 18.98
CA GLY A 635 -1.14 12.81 17.53
C GLY A 635 -2.28 11.90 17.05
N GLN A 636 -2.27 11.62 15.75
CA GLN A 636 -3.21 10.75 15.04
C GLN A 636 -2.47 9.77 14.12
N ALA A 637 -3.05 8.62 13.85
CA ALA A 637 -2.49 7.66 12.90
C ALA A 637 -2.53 8.17 11.44
N ALA A 638 -1.53 7.77 10.64
CA ALA A 638 -1.47 8.04 9.20
C ALA A 638 -2.50 7.20 8.42
N VAL A 639 -3.77 7.61 8.47
CA VAL A 639 -4.91 6.96 7.80
C VAL A 639 -5.84 8.01 7.17
N TYR A 640 -6.69 7.58 6.23
CA TYR A 640 -7.63 8.47 5.59
C TYR A 640 -8.63 9.09 6.57
N ASN A 641 -8.96 10.37 6.37
CA ASN A 641 -10.21 10.97 6.86
C ASN A 641 -11.39 10.34 6.13
N ALA A 642 -12.58 10.43 6.72
CA ALA A 642 -13.79 9.89 6.11
C ALA A 642 -14.26 10.79 4.96
N GLU A 643 -14.18 12.11 5.14
CA GLU A 643 -14.64 13.09 4.16
C GLU A 643 -13.82 14.38 4.24
N VAL A 644 -13.56 14.94 3.06
CA VAL A 644 -13.00 16.28 2.86
C VAL A 644 -13.87 17.07 1.89
N GLU A 645 -13.81 18.39 1.98
CA GLU A 645 -14.63 19.32 1.19
C GLU A 645 -13.75 20.44 0.63
N TYR A 646 -13.94 20.79 -0.64
CA TYR A 646 -13.31 21.95 -1.29
C TYR A 646 -14.36 23.01 -1.62
N ASP A 647 -14.10 24.27 -1.27
CA ASP A 647 -14.89 25.44 -1.66
C ASP A 647 -14.21 26.15 -2.85
N ALA A 648 -14.85 26.09 -4.02
CA ALA A 648 -14.32 26.65 -5.27
C ALA A 648 -14.44 28.18 -5.38
N GLU A 649 -15.30 28.84 -4.58
CA GLU A 649 -15.31 30.30 -4.50
C GLU A 649 -14.19 30.83 -3.58
N ALA A 650 -13.76 30.03 -2.61
CA ALA A 650 -12.72 30.38 -1.64
C ALA A 650 -11.31 29.87 -1.98
N ASP A 651 -11.17 28.81 -2.79
CA ASP A 651 -9.93 28.02 -2.97
C ASP A 651 -9.41 27.44 -1.62
N GLU A 652 -10.35 27.00 -0.78
CA GLU A 652 -10.09 26.45 0.56
C GLU A 652 -10.56 24.99 0.67
N TRP A 653 -9.73 24.16 1.30
CA TRP A 653 -10.07 22.79 1.68
C TRP A 653 -10.39 22.68 3.17
N SER A 654 -11.33 21.82 3.53
CA SER A 654 -11.65 21.48 4.92
C SER A 654 -11.85 19.97 5.13
N VAL A 655 -11.68 19.50 6.36
CA VAL A 655 -11.97 18.11 6.77
C VAL A 655 -13.33 18.12 7.48
N THR A 656 -14.35 17.54 6.86
CA THR A 656 -15.75 17.56 7.33
C THR A 656 -16.08 16.37 8.22
N ASP A 657 -15.59 15.16 7.89
CA ASP A 657 -15.61 13.99 8.80
C ASP A 657 -14.17 13.45 9.03
N PRO A 658 -13.56 13.72 10.21
CA PRO A 658 -12.24 13.21 10.56
C PRO A 658 -12.24 11.76 11.09
N ARG A 659 -13.40 11.08 11.14
CA ARG A 659 -13.49 9.67 11.58
C ARG A 659 -12.69 8.76 10.63
N PHE A 660 -12.41 7.55 11.08
CA PHE A 660 -11.94 6.48 10.19
C PHE A 660 -13.12 5.59 9.84
N ARG A 661 -13.57 5.63 8.58
CA ARG A 661 -14.60 4.73 8.02
C ARG A 661 -13.91 3.53 7.40
N THR A 662 -13.95 2.39 8.08
CA THR A 662 -13.10 1.25 7.72
C THR A 662 -13.41 0.69 6.32
N ALA A 663 -14.68 0.53 5.96
CA ALA A 663 -15.03 -0.01 4.64
C ALA A 663 -14.54 0.90 3.51
N GLU A 664 -14.73 2.21 3.66
CA GLU A 664 -14.40 3.23 2.66
C GLU A 664 -12.89 3.43 2.54
N ALA A 665 -12.18 3.59 3.67
CA ALA A 665 -10.74 3.81 3.69
C ALA A 665 -9.94 2.58 3.22
N LEU A 666 -10.41 1.35 3.53
CA LEU A 666 -9.76 0.13 3.03
C LEU A 666 -10.12 -0.13 1.57
N TYR A 667 -11.31 0.26 1.10
CA TYR A 667 -11.63 0.25 -0.32
C TYR A 667 -10.74 1.21 -1.13
N LEU A 668 -10.61 2.47 -0.70
CA LEU A 668 -9.69 3.43 -1.32
C LEU A 668 -8.27 2.88 -1.34
N ALA A 669 -7.78 2.37 -0.20
CA ALA A 669 -6.47 1.72 -0.15
C ALA A 669 -6.33 0.57 -1.17
N ASN A 670 -7.41 -0.18 -1.49
CA ASN A 670 -7.40 -1.20 -2.55
C ASN A 670 -7.17 -0.60 -3.93
N GLN A 671 -7.80 0.51 -4.23
CA GLN A 671 -7.59 1.26 -5.48
C GLN A 671 -6.16 1.83 -5.55
N ASP A 672 -5.66 2.39 -4.44
CA ASP A 672 -4.34 3.02 -4.37
C ASP A 672 -3.16 2.07 -4.64
N ILE A 673 -3.23 0.80 -4.21
CA ILE A 673 -2.12 -0.14 -4.50
C ILE A 673 -2.09 -0.54 -5.97
N TRP A 674 -3.23 -0.54 -6.67
CA TRP A 674 -3.34 -0.95 -8.07
C TRP A 674 -2.81 0.11 -9.05
N VAL A 675 -2.87 1.39 -8.67
CA VAL A 675 -2.13 2.48 -9.34
C VAL A 675 -0.74 2.72 -8.71
N GLY A 676 -0.48 2.12 -7.56
CA GLY A 676 0.72 2.31 -6.76
C GLY A 676 2.00 1.76 -7.39
N ASN A 677 3.10 2.47 -7.16
CA ASN A 677 4.44 2.14 -7.63
C ASN A 677 5.39 2.09 -6.45
N TRP A 678 6.17 1.01 -6.31
CA TRP A 678 7.30 0.99 -5.38
C TRP A 678 8.59 0.80 -6.13
N GLY A 679 9.45 1.82 -6.01
CA GLY A 679 10.78 1.80 -6.56
C GLY A 679 10.75 1.41 -8.04
N GLY A 680 9.99 2.10 -8.88
CA GLY A 680 9.94 1.93 -10.33
C GLY A 680 8.85 0.99 -10.84
N ASP A 681 8.46 -0.01 -10.06
CA ASP A 681 7.55 -1.07 -10.52
C ASP A 681 6.14 -0.91 -9.94
N PHE A 682 5.12 -1.10 -10.78
CA PHE A 682 3.71 -1.06 -10.39
C PHE A 682 3.26 -2.40 -9.81
N TYR A 683 2.19 -2.38 -9.00
CA TYR A 683 1.51 -3.63 -8.64
C TYR A 683 1.10 -4.41 -9.90
N GLN A 684 1.50 -5.67 -9.98
CA GLN A 684 1.32 -6.54 -11.15
C GLN A 684 -0.16 -6.60 -11.58
N GLY A 685 -0.43 -6.47 -12.88
CA GLY A 685 -1.78 -6.46 -13.43
C GLY A 685 -2.65 -5.26 -13.03
N ARG A 686 -2.17 -4.35 -12.17
CA ARG A 686 -2.85 -3.08 -11.78
C ARG A 686 -4.34 -3.23 -11.43
N GLY A 687 -4.69 -4.33 -10.76
CA GLY A 687 -6.07 -4.63 -10.34
C GLY A 687 -6.99 -5.09 -11.47
N VAL A 688 -6.48 -5.42 -12.66
CA VAL A 688 -7.30 -6.03 -13.73
C VAL A 688 -7.53 -7.52 -13.42
N PRO A 689 -8.78 -8.03 -13.44
CA PRO A 689 -9.09 -9.45 -13.24
C PRO A 689 -8.26 -10.36 -14.16
N GLY A 690 -7.83 -11.50 -13.63
CA GLY A 690 -7.00 -12.47 -14.35
C GLY A 690 -5.52 -12.07 -14.51
N GLN A 691 -5.14 -10.81 -14.27
CA GLN A 691 -3.76 -10.32 -14.51
C GLN A 691 -2.89 -10.22 -13.25
N SER A 692 -3.47 -10.43 -12.05
CA SER A 692 -2.77 -10.33 -10.76
C SER A 692 -2.92 -11.61 -9.91
N ASP A 693 -3.13 -12.74 -10.57
CA ASP A 693 -3.42 -14.01 -9.92
C ASP A 693 -2.17 -14.81 -9.54
N THR A 694 -1.10 -14.66 -10.31
CA THR A 694 0.19 -15.33 -10.09
C THR A 694 1.31 -14.31 -9.91
N PRO A 695 2.11 -14.39 -8.83
CA PRO A 695 3.40 -13.74 -8.77
C PRO A 695 4.30 -14.35 -9.86
N GLU A 696 4.87 -13.50 -10.73
CA GLU A 696 5.81 -13.91 -11.80
C GLU A 696 7.21 -14.24 -11.27
#